data_AF-A0A5N6HG64-F1
#
_entry.id   AF-A0A5N6HG64-F1
#
_cell.length_a   1.000
_cell.length_b   1.000
_cell.length_c   1.000
_cell.angle_alpha   90.00
_cell.angle_beta   90.00
_cell.angle_gamma   90.00
#
_symmetry.space_group_name_H-M   'P 1'
#
loop_
_entity.id
_entity.type
_entity.pdbx_description
1 polymer ?
#
loop_
_entity_poly.entity_id
_entity_poly.type
_entity_poly.pdbx_seq_one_letter_code
_entity_poly.pdbx_strand_id
1 'polypeptide(L)'
;MPRPLNSLTGLILILGGYTYHVYYQNSVLSKIQNAFYNKVSNSNHDSDTPRNTEKFYIQRPEQPLIDEIVRGNEAGHYWLIFGEKGTGKTSMLVHAMRDIHGQGVVLLDAHDDIDVFRLRLGRALDFAYSEDYLGGWLSNREPRNGTALLDIERAMNSLEKVAIRHRETHGRPLVLVINDIHHIQDDTENGRRLLTLLQQRAESWAAGELLTVVFTSDEYRTSDLLRLHAARMNVLNVRDITVDLAVQSLKEYWLHAFWEEVPVETLERIYSMVEGRLSFVDEIAKSRDILKTHWLSKRRISKSPNSELPGIPLHKAQEMMTRADLPEKLNQMNIISIDDNDIVTASSVPMQSAFRAVCSEDGFKKKLKATTDRLNEIESLKRTTEITMKDLVNDGQYEISKERGIRGEKNIRISYRKPLSYSSWSCSARNLLLKVGKPERPISHWLYYNAFTILTIVIGQRYDIIITADQASLADSFWIRAIPLQACSENADPSNIRGILHYEDAPSVPETLPFICADETCDDTQAPSLVPHMVDADSHKNAKGLFWWYLNSTTMEILWEDSTLMQIYDGESTFPNFSAVISFPKADQWFYLDIETRETISHPFHLHEHDFFIISQGTGAWNGSSRTENPPRRDTAMWPSNGHLVIAFQTDNPGAWLMHCHIGWHTTEGFALQFLERTDEVVDTIDYELL
;
A
#
# COMPACT_ATOMS: atom_id res chain seq x y z
N MET A 1 31.57 75.71 -27.04
CA MET A 1 31.83 75.76 -25.59
C MET A 1 30.50 75.82 -24.86
N PRO A 2 30.14 74.85 -24.01
CA PRO A 2 29.02 75.03 -23.07
C PRO A 2 29.41 76.11 -22.05
N ARG A 3 28.45 76.94 -21.62
CA ARG A 3 28.69 77.91 -20.54
C ARG A 3 28.94 77.15 -19.23
N PRO A 4 29.90 77.57 -18.38
CA PRO A 4 30.05 76.96 -17.06
C PRO A 4 28.75 77.19 -16.26
N LEU A 5 28.25 76.14 -15.61
CA LEU A 5 27.19 76.32 -14.60
C LEU A 5 27.75 77.24 -13.52
N ASN A 6 26.96 78.23 -13.10
CA ASN A 6 27.29 79.05 -11.93
C ASN A 6 27.48 78.11 -10.72
N SER A 7 28.49 78.36 -9.88
CA SER A 7 28.83 77.48 -8.75
C SER A 7 27.63 77.17 -7.85
N LEU A 8 26.75 78.16 -7.66
CA LEU A 8 25.49 78.00 -6.93
C LEU A 8 24.52 76.98 -7.58
N THR A 9 24.35 77.00 -8.91
CA THR A 9 23.46 76.04 -9.59
C THR A 9 24.04 74.63 -9.60
N GLY A 10 25.36 74.49 -9.72
CA GLY A 10 26.03 73.20 -9.53
C GLY A 10 25.83 72.64 -8.12
N LEU A 11 25.97 73.47 -7.09
CA LEU A 11 25.84 73.05 -5.69
C LEU A 11 24.37 72.71 -5.32
N ILE A 12 23.39 73.43 -5.87
CA ILE A 12 21.96 73.09 -5.76
C ILE A 12 21.65 71.75 -6.43
N LEU A 13 22.20 71.47 -7.62
CA LEU A 13 22.01 70.18 -8.31
C LEU A 13 22.66 69.02 -7.56
N ILE A 14 23.83 69.23 -6.94
CA ILE A 14 24.50 68.21 -6.10
C ILE A 14 23.69 67.94 -4.83
N LEU A 15 23.25 69.00 -4.12
CA LEU A 15 22.40 68.84 -2.93
C LEU A 15 21.05 68.19 -3.28
N GLY A 16 20.40 68.62 -4.37
CA GLY A 16 19.14 68.04 -4.85
C GLY A 16 19.29 66.58 -5.28
N GLY A 17 20.39 66.24 -5.96
CA GLY A 17 20.72 64.86 -6.31
C GLY A 17 20.98 63.98 -5.08
N TYR A 18 21.71 64.51 -4.09
CA TYR A 18 21.98 63.80 -2.83
C TYR A 18 20.72 63.60 -1.98
N THR A 19 19.90 64.64 -1.79
CA THR A 19 18.64 64.53 -1.04
C THR A 19 17.65 63.61 -1.75
N TYR A 20 17.55 63.67 -3.09
CA TYR A 20 16.78 62.72 -3.88
C TYR A 20 17.31 61.29 -3.73
N HIS A 21 18.63 61.07 -3.76
CA HIS A 21 19.24 59.75 -3.61
C HIS A 21 18.94 59.14 -2.23
N VAL A 22 19.10 59.92 -1.15
CA VAL A 22 18.78 59.49 0.22
C VAL A 22 17.27 59.24 0.39
N TYR A 23 16.42 60.10 -0.18
CA TYR A 23 14.98 59.91 -0.20
C TYR A 23 14.57 58.64 -0.96
N TYR A 24 15.14 58.41 -2.14
CA TYR A 24 14.88 57.22 -2.97
C TYR A 24 15.30 55.94 -2.24
N GLN A 25 16.51 55.90 -1.67
CA GLN A 25 16.98 54.75 -0.88
C GLN A 25 16.07 54.47 0.32
N ASN A 26 15.69 55.50 1.08
CA ASN A 26 14.77 55.31 2.21
C ASN A 26 13.37 54.88 1.75
N SER A 27 12.87 55.42 0.63
CA SER A 27 11.59 55.00 0.02
C SER A 27 11.60 53.52 -0.38
N VAL A 28 12.66 53.04 -1.04
CA VAL A 28 12.83 51.62 -1.37
C VAL A 28 12.86 50.74 -0.13
N LEU A 29 13.61 51.13 0.92
CA LEU A 29 13.64 50.38 2.18
C LEU A 29 12.28 50.40 2.90
N SER A 30 11.54 51.51 2.85
CA SER A 30 10.19 51.61 3.43
C SER A 30 9.17 50.76 2.66
N LYS A 31 9.28 50.65 1.34
CA LYS A 31 8.44 49.73 0.53
C LYS A 31 8.67 48.27 0.92
N ILE A 32 9.93 47.84 0.98
CA ILE A 32 10.29 46.49 1.44
C ILE A 32 9.77 46.27 2.85
N GLN A 33 9.97 47.19 3.79
CA GLN A 33 9.42 47.07 5.14
C GLN A 33 7.90 46.92 5.13
N ASN A 34 7.18 47.77 4.39
CA ASN A 34 5.72 47.70 4.27
C ASN A 34 5.23 46.37 3.67
N ALA A 35 6.01 45.72 2.80
CA ALA A 35 5.66 44.41 2.23
C ALA A 35 5.53 43.30 3.29
N PHE A 36 6.22 43.41 4.44
CA PHE A 36 6.12 42.49 5.58
C PHE A 36 4.98 42.84 6.57
N TYR A 37 4.22 43.92 6.37
CA TYR A 37 3.18 44.36 7.33
C TYR A 37 1.81 44.67 6.72
N ASN A 38 1.75 45.13 5.47
CA ASN A 38 0.54 45.71 4.89
C ASN A 38 -0.11 44.83 3.80
N LYS A 39 0.28 43.54 3.69
CA LYS A 39 0.09 42.77 2.44
C LYS A 39 -0.93 41.63 2.45
N VAL A 40 -1.81 41.57 3.45
CA VAL A 40 -2.93 40.59 3.55
C VAL A 40 -3.95 40.69 2.40
N SER A 41 -3.81 41.66 1.47
CA SER A 41 -4.82 41.95 0.43
C SER A 41 -4.39 41.72 -1.03
N ASN A 42 -3.17 41.24 -1.35
CA ASN A 42 -2.66 41.28 -2.74
C ASN A 42 -1.95 40.00 -3.27
N SER A 43 -2.20 38.85 -2.64
CA SER A 43 -2.03 37.54 -3.26
C SER A 43 -3.26 37.22 -4.12
N ASN A 44 -3.09 37.03 -5.43
CA ASN A 44 -4.18 36.70 -6.37
C ASN A 44 -4.65 35.22 -6.23
N HIS A 45 -4.81 34.72 -5.01
CA HIS A 45 -5.19 33.34 -4.71
C HIS A 45 -6.41 33.18 -3.79
N ASP A 46 -6.96 34.26 -3.21
CA ASP A 46 -8.15 34.21 -2.34
C ASP A 46 -9.00 35.51 -2.50
N SER A 47 -9.59 35.74 -3.68
CA SER A 47 -10.57 36.83 -3.89
C SER A 47 -12.01 36.36 -4.11
N ASP A 48 -12.29 35.06 -4.03
CA ASP A 48 -13.63 34.46 -4.21
C ASP A 48 -14.03 33.47 -3.10
N THR A 49 -13.23 33.29 -2.05
CA THR A 49 -13.62 32.52 -0.86
C THR A 49 -14.41 33.40 0.12
N PRO A 50 -15.67 33.06 0.45
CA PRO A 50 -16.45 33.81 1.43
C PRO A 50 -15.78 33.80 2.82
N ARG A 51 -16.00 34.87 3.59
CA ARG A 51 -15.57 35.03 5.00
C ARG A 51 -16.10 33.99 5.99
N ASN A 52 -16.72 32.91 5.52
CA ASN A 52 -17.53 31.98 6.32
C ASN A 52 -17.16 30.50 6.09
N THR A 53 -16.00 30.23 5.50
CA THR A 53 -15.38 28.91 5.54
C THR A 53 -14.08 29.01 6.35
N GLU A 54 -14.18 28.73 7.65
CA GLU A 54 -13.03 28.15 8.36
C GLU A 54 -12.70 26.85 7.63
N LYS A 55 -11.65 26.89 6.80
CA LYS A 55 -11.12 25.67 6.17
C LYS A 55 -10.62 24.81 7.32
N PHE A 56 -11.29 23.68 7.55
CA PHE A 56 -10.94 22.77 8.61
C PHE A 56 -9.47 22.40 8.50
N TYR A 57 -8.72 22.71 9.56
CA TYR A 57 -7.27 22.63 9.54
C TYR A 57 -6.82 21.46 10.40
N ILE A 58 -6.30 20.42 9.76
CA ILE A 58 -5.77 19.25 10.45
C ILE A 58 -4.51 19.67 11.22
N GLN A 59 -4.56 19.60 12.56
CA GLN A 59 -3.40 19.90 13.38
C GLN A 59 -2.33 18.84 13.19
N ARG A 60 -1.21 19.23 12.58
CA ARG A 60 -0.06 18.38 12.32
C ARG A 60 0.94 18.45 13.49
N PRO A 61 1.65 17.34 13.82
CA PRO A 61 2.68 17.34 14.87
C PRO A 61 3.77 18.41 14.67
N GLU A 62 4.05 18.77 13.41
CA GLU A 62 5.02 19.79 13.04
C GLU A 62 4.50 21.24 13.19
N GLN A 63 3.18 21.45 13.34
CA GLN A 63 2.57 22.78 13.34
C GLN A 63 3.13 23.72 14.42
N PRO A 64 3.27 23.31 15.70
CA PRO A 64 3.75 24.23 16.74
C PRO A 64 5.15 24.79 16.46
N LEU A 65 6.01 24.01 15.81
CA LEU A 65 7.34 24.46 15.40
C LEU A 65 7.25 25.44 14.22
N ILE A 66 6.37 25.18 13.24
CA ILE A 66 6.15 26.09 12.11
C ILE A 66 5.57 27.43 12.59
N ASP A 67 4.67 27.42 13.57
CA ASP A 67 4.14 28.64 14.18
C ASP A 67 5.25 29.48 14.81
N GLU A 68 6.16 28.87 15.58
CA GLU A 68 7.29 29.57 16.21
C GLU A 68 8.34 30.07 15.20
N ILE A 69 8.58 29.31 14.11
CA ILE A 69 9.40 29.76 12.98
C ILE A 69 8.77 30.99 12.30
N VAL A 70 7.47 30.94 11.98
CA VAL A 70 6.76 32.01 11.26
C VAL A 70 6.54 33.24 12.15
N ARG A 71 6.40 33.06 13.47
CA ARG A 71 6.44 34.14 14.48
C ARG A 71 7.81 34.82 14.60
N GLY A 72 8.87 34.23 14.04
CA GLY A 72 10.25 34.71 14.16
C GLY A 72 10.86 34.48 15.54
N ASN A 73 10.35 33.53 16.33
CA ASN A 73 10.93 33.21 17.64
C ASN A 73 12.15 32.28 17.49
N GLU A 74 12.16 31.42 16.48
CA GLU A 74 13.32 30.59 16.09
C GLU A 74 14.36 31.42 15.31
N ALA A 75 15.41 31.87 16.02
CA ALA A 75 16.55 32.61 15.48
C ALA A 75 17.81 31.73 15.37
N GLY A 76 18.82 32.18 14.63
CA GLY A 76 20.13 31.52 14.51
C GLY A 76 20.22 30.41 13.44
N HIS A 77 19.07 30.01 12.88
CA HIS A 77 18.89 28.90 11.93
C HIS A 77 18.08 29.33 10.70
N TYR A 78 18.19 28.56 9.62
CA TYR A 78 17.25 28.59 8.49
C TYR A 78 16.69 27.19 8.25
N TRP A 79 15.55 27.09 7.59
CA TRP A 79 14.77 25.86 7.58
C TRP A 79 14.54 25.32 6.16
N LEU A 80 14.61 24.00 6.01
CA LEU A 80 14.15 23.28 4.83
C LEU A 80 13.01 22.35 5.24
N ILE A 81 11.79 22.71 4.85
CA ILE A 81 10.59 21.90 5.03
C ILE A 81 10.49 20.96 3.83
N PHE A 82 10.71 19.68 4.09
CA PHE A 82 10.78 18.62 3.08
C PHE A 82 9.64 17.62 3.27
N GLY A 83 9.08 17.08 2.18
CA GLY A 83 8.01 16.08 2.24
C GLY A 83 7.32 15.94 0.89
N GLU A 84 6.56 14.87 0.67
CA GLU A 84 5.94 14.57 -0.63
C GLU A 84 4.92 15.65 -1.08
N LYS A 85 4.60 15.68 -2.38
CA LYS A 85 3.61 16.61 -2.92
C LYS A 85 2.23 16.28 -2.36
N GLY A 86 1.53 17.29 -1.82
CA GLY A 86 0.21 17.10 -1.19
C GLY A 86 0.22 16.96 0.34
N THR A 87 1.38 16.75 0.96
CA THR A 87 1.58 16.71 2.43
C THR A 87 1.29 18.03 3.18
N GLY A 88 0.63 19.01 2.55
CA GLY A 88 0.15 20.22 3.21
C GLY A 88 1.22 21.24 3.64
N LYS A 89 2.50 21.08 3.28
CA LYS A 89 3.62 21.98 3.66
C LYS A 89 3.29 23.48 3.52
N THR A 90 2.82 23.89 2.35
CA THR A 90 2.41 25.28 2.07
C THR A 90 1.18 25.69 2.87
N SER A 91 0.22 24.78 3.10
CA SER A 91 -0.95 25.02 3.95
C SER A 91 -0.56 25.30 5.41
N MET A 92 0.44 24.60 5.96
CA MET A 92 0.95 24.84 7.31
C MET A 92 1.56 26.23 7.48
N LEU A 93 2.34 26.65 6.49
CA LEU A 93 2.93 27.98 6.44
C LEU A 93 1.85 29.06 6.29
N VAL A 94 0.89 28.87 5.38
CA VAL A 94 -0.22 29.81 5.20
C VAL A 94 -1.12 29.90 6.44
N HIS A 95 -1.31 28.80 7.18
CA HIS A 95 -2.01 28.82 8.47
C HIS A 95 -1.26 29.69 9.49
N ALA A 96 0.01 29.37 9.77
CA ALA A 96 0.85 30.12 10.69
C ALA A 96 0.95 31.62 10.32
N MET A 97 1.01 31.93 9.02
CA MET A 97 0.99 33.30 8.50
C MET A 97 -0.35 34.02 8.79
N ARG A 98 -1.49 33.32 8.71
CA ARG A 98 -2.82 33.90 9.02
C ARG A 98 -2.96 34.24 10.50
N ASP A 99 -2.44 33.39 11.37
CA ASP A 99 -2.47 33.57 12.84
C ASP A 99 -1.73 34.83 13.30
N ILE A 100 -0.63 35.19 12.61
CA ILE A 100 0.10 36.45 12.84
C ILE A 100 -0.34 37.60 11.92
N HIS A 101 -1.48 37.45 11.22
CA HIS A 101 -2.01 38.40 10.25
C HIS A 101 -0.98 38.86 9.18
N GLY A 102 -0.08 37.96 8.79
CA GLY A 102 0.98 38.20 7.82
C GLY A 102 2.09 39.16 8.26
N GLN A 103 2.19 39.48 9.57
CA GLN A 103 3.16 40.46 10.07
C GLN A 103 4.55 39.86 10.27
N GLY A 104 5.57 40.45 9.65
CA GLY A 104 6.97 40.01 9.77
C GLY A 104 7.36 38.85 8.84
N VAL A 105 6.45 38.39 7.97
CA VAL A 105 6.65 37.27 7.05
C VAL A 105 6.27 37.62 5.61
N VAL A 106 7.06 37.14 4.64
CA VAL A 106 6.76 37.22 3.20
C VAL A 106 6.95 35.85 2.55
N LEU A 107 6.01 35.47 1.68
CA LEU A 107 6.04 34.22 0.90
C LEU A 107 6.15 34.52 -0.61
N LEU A 108 6.99 33.74 -1.31
CA LEU A 108 7.05 33.69 -2.76
C LEU A 108 7.23 32.25 -3.27
N ASP A 109 6.70 31.95 -4.45
CA ASP A 109 6.89 30.66 -5.12
C ASP A 109 8.09 30.70 -6.06
N ALA A 110 8.95 29.69 -5.99
CA ALA A 110 10.07 29.52 -6.89
C ALA A 110 9.65 29.12 -8.32
N HIS A 111 10.58 29.28 -9.26
CA HIS A 111 10.37 29.07 -10.69
C HIS A 111 11.70 28.65 -11.34
N ASP A 112 11.64 27.91 -12.45
CA ASP A 112 12.83 27.45 -13.19
C ASP A 112 13.55 28.63 -13.88
N ASP A 113 12.79 29.48 -14.56
CA ASP A 113 13.27 30.73 -15.14
C ASP A 113 13.67 31.76 -14.05
N ILE A 114 14.95 32.13 -14.03
CA ILE A 114 15.55 33.12 -13.14
C ILE A 114 14.96 34.53 -13.31
N ASP A 115 14.50 34.89 -14.51
CA ASP A 115 13.85 36.18 -14.76
C ASP A 115 12.45 36.22 -14.16
N VAL A 116 11.72 35.10 -14.20
CA VAL A 116 10.42 34.95 -13.51
C VAL A 116 10.63 34.93 -12.00
N PHE A 117 11.65 34.22 -11.48
CA PHE A 117 11.99 34.25 -10.06
C PHE A 117 12.32 35.68 -9.60
N ARG A 118 13.13 36.44 -10.36
CA ARG A 118 13.40 37.85 -10.11
C ARG A 118 12.09 38.65 -10.01
N LEU A 119 11.20 38.55 -10.99
CA LEU A 119 9.94 39.28 -10.99
C LEU A 119 9.04 38.92 -9.79
N ARG A 120 8.99 37.64 -9.39
CA ARG A 120 8.26 37.18 -8.20
C ARG A 120 8.86 37.74 -6.91
N LEU A 121 10.18 37.70 -6.75
CA LEU A 121 10.89 38.28 -5.60
C LEU A 121 10.66 39.80 -5.50
N GLY A 122 10.74 40.52 -6.62
CA GLY A 122 10.45 41.95 -6.66
C GLY A 122 9.01 42.26 -6.28
N ARG A 123 8.03 41.51 -6.83
CA ARG A 123 6.61 41.65 -6.44
C ARG A 123 6.41 41.33 -4.96
N ALA A 124 7.08 40.29 -4.43
CA ALA A 124 6.97 39.89 -3.02
C ALA A 124 7.50 40.99 -2.08
N LEU A 125 8.65 41.58 -2.40
CA LEU A 125 9.30 42.63 -1.59
C LEU A 125 8.88 44.08 -1.93
N ASP A 126 7.96 44.29 -2.88
CA ASP A 126 7.65 45.64 -3.45
C ASP A 126 8.91 46.40 -3.93
N PHE A 127 9.84 45.64 -4.54
CA PHE A 127 11.12 46.12 -5.06
C PHE A 127 11.06 46.29 -6.57
N ALA A 128 11.33 47.51 -7.05
CA ALA A 128 11.46 47.81 -8.47
C ALA A 128 12.92 47.61 -8.93
N TYR A 129 13.11 46.79 -9.97
CA TYR A 129 14.42 46.55 -10.57
C TYR A 129 14.86 47.66 -11.55
N SER A 130 13.94 48.51 -12.01
CA SER A 130 14.30 49.68 -12.81
C SER A 130 15.06 50.71 -11.95
N GLU A 131 16.27 51.07 -12.39
CA GLU A 131 16.97 52.25 -11.88
C GLU A 131 16.30 53.53 -12.43
N ASP A 132 15.10 53.87 -11.94
CA ASP A 132 14.51 55.21 -12.10
C ASP A 132 15.21 56.25 -11.21
N TYR A 133 16.54 56.19 -11.21
CA TYR A 133 17.41 57.14 -10.58
C TYR A 133 17.52 58.36 -11.50
N LEU A 134 16.97 59.49 -11.07
CA LEU A 134 17.07 60.78 -11.79
C LEU A 134 18.52 61.21 -12.13
N GLY A 135 19.53 60.67 -11.44
CA GLY A 135 20.94 60.85 -11.80
C GLY A 135 21.41 60.07 -13.04
N GLY A 136 20.63 59.11 -13.55
CA GLY A 136 20.85 58.48 -14.86
C GLY A 136 20.78 59.50 -16.00
N TRP A 137 19.75 60.36 -15.94
CA TRP A 137 19.57 61.50 -16.87
C TRP A 137 20.73 62.50 -16.83
N LEU A 138 21.38 62.65 -15.67
CA LEU A 138 22.56 63.51 -15.51
C LEU A 138 23.89 62.82 -15.86
N SER A 139 23.94 61.48 -15.91
CA SER A 139 25.21 60.73 -16.07
C SER A 139 25.44 60.15 -17.46
N ASN A 140 24.47 60.23 -18.37
CA ASN A 140 24.56 59.69 -19.74
C ASN A 140 25.01 58.21 -19.78
N ARG A 141 24.67 57.45 -18.72
CA ARG A 141 24.93 56.01 -18.63
C ARG A 141 23.73 55.29 -19.23
N GLU A 142 24.00 54.40 -20.18
CA GLU A 142 23.01 53.45 -20.68
C GLU A 142 22.40 52.67 -19.50
N PRO A 143 21.11 52.25 -19.60
CA PRO A 143 20.51 51.38 -18.62
C PRO A 143 21.42 50.16 -18.39
N ARG A 144 21.86 49.95 -17.16
CA ARG A 144 22.64 48.76 -16.83
C ARG A 144 21.72 47.55 -16.93
N ASN A 145 21.79 46.85 -18.05
CA ASN A 145 21.23 45.52 -18.22
C ASN A 145 21.97 44.56 -17.27
N GLY A 146 21.56 44.55 -16.00
CA GLY A 146 21.99 43.57 -15.02
C GLY A 146 21.51 42.18 -15.44
N THR A 147 22.30 41.16 -15.14
CA THR A 147 21.80 39.78 -15.18
C THR A 147 20.78 39.61 -14.05
N ALA A 148 19.77 38.76 -14.25
CA ALA A 148 18.71 38.56 -13.27
C ALA A 148 19.25 38.19 -11.86
N LEU A 149 20.36 37.44 -11.80
CA LEU A 149 21.06 37.10 -10.55
C LEU A 149 21.59 38.34 -9.79
N LEU A 150 22.14 39.33 -10.49
CA LEU A 150 22.64 40.57 -9.88
C LEU A 150 21.48 41.42 -9.33
N ASP A 151 20.35 41.42 -10.04
CA ASP A 151 19.13 42.11 -9.60
C ASP A 151 18.53 41.46 -8.35
N ILE A 152 18.45 40.13 -8.32
CA ILE A 152 18.08 39.35 -7.14
C ILE A 152 18.98 39.72 -5.95
N GLU A 153 20.30 39.75 -6.16
CA GLU A 153 21.25 40.13 -5.11
C GLU A 153 21.06 41.59 -4.62
N ARG A 154 20.75 42.55 -5.51
CA ARG A 154 20.43 43.94 -5.11
C ARG A 154 19.18 44.03 -4.23
N ALA A 155 18.14 43.25 -4.56
CA ALA A 155 16.93 43.16 -3.72
C ALA A 155 17.26 42.57 -2.34
N MET A 156 18.04 41.48 -2.30
CA MET A 156 18.48 40.84 -1.04
C MET A 156 19.34 41.76 -0.17
N ASN A 157 20.30 42.50 -0.74
CA ASN A 157 21.07 43.52 -0.02
C ASN A 157 20.21 44.67 0.53
N SER A 158 19.05 44.94 -0.09
CA SER A 158 18.10 45.94 0.39
C SER A 158 17.20 45.38 1.51
N LEU A 159 16.78 44.12 1.37
CA LEU A 159 16.08 43.37 2.41
C LEU A 159 16.91 43.22 3.69
N GLU A 160 18.20 42.93 3.58
CA GLU A 160 19.12 42.81 4.72
C GLU A 160 19.15 44.09 5.58
N LYS A 161 19.15 45.27 4.95
CA LYS A 161 19.06 46.57 5.65
C LYS A 161 17.73 46.77 6.37
N VAL A 162 16.64 46.21 5.85
CA VAL A 162 15.32 46.22 6.51
C VAL A 162 15.30 45.23 7.68
N ALA A 163 15.90 44.05 7.51
CA ALA A 163 16.03 43.05 8.55
C ALA A 163 16.83 43.55 9.77
N ILE A 164 17.93 44.29 9.55
CA ILE A 164 18.68 44.97 10.63
C ILE A 164 17.78 45.94 11.40
N ARG A 165 17.10 46.86 10.70
CA ARG A 165 16.17 47.83 11.32
C ARG A 165 15.02 47.13 12.05
N HIS A 166 14.54 46.00 11.54
CA HIS A 166 13.49 45.21 12.18
C HIS A 166 14.00 44.56 13.48
N ARG A 167 15.17 43.90 13.45
CA ARG A 167 15.80 43.28 14.62
C ARG A 167 16.06 44.30 15.73
N GLU A 168 16.54 45.50 15.37
CA GLU A 168 16.73 46.63 16.30
C GLU A 168 15.43 47.15 16.95
N THR A 169 14.30 47.07 16.25
CA THR A 169 13.02 47.65 16.72
C THR A 169 12.06 46.65 17.36
N HIS A 170 12.13 45.37 16.99
CA HIS A 170 11.19 44.32 17.40
C HIS A 170 11.85 43.14 18.13
N GLY A 171 13.18 43.04 18.15
CA GLY A 171 13.89 41.99 18.88
C GLY A 171 13.73 40.57 18.32
N ARG A 172 13.23 40.41 17.08
CA ARG A 172 13.08 39.14 16.35
C ARG A 172 13.52 39.25 14.88
N PRO A 173 13.97 38.17 14.22
CA PRO A 173 14.21 38.14 12.77
C PRO A 173 12.92 38.33 11.95
N LEU A 174 13.07 38.80 10.71
CA LEU A 174 12.04 38.65 9.67
C LEU A 174 12.00 37.21 9.14
N VAL A 175 10.90 36.79 8.52
CA VAL A 175 10.77 35.46 7.91
C VAL A 175 10.55 35.56 6.40
N LEU A 176 11.39 34.89 5.61
CA LEU A 176 11.24 34.80 4.15
C LEU A 176 10.97 33.35 3.75
N VAL A 177 9.76 33.07 3.27
CA VAL A 177 9.35 31.77 2.75
C VAL A 177 9.56 31.72 1.23
N ILE A 178 10.37 30.78 0.77
CA ILE A 178 10.53 30.44 -0.65
C ILE A 178 9.94 29.05 -0.86
N ASN A 179 8.73 29.03 -1.39
CA ASN A 179 7.95 27.83 -1.64
C ASN A 179 8.39 27.15 -2.94
N ASP A 180 8.32 25.81 -2.98
CA ASP A 180 8.59 24.94 -4.13
C ASP A 180 9.99 25.12 -4.77
N ILE A 181 11.04 25.21 -3.94
CA ILE A 181 12.41 25.48 -4.41
C ILE A 181 12.97 24.41 -5.37
N HIS A 182 12.38 23.22 -5.37
CA HIS A 182 12.65 22.15 -6.34
C HIS A 182 12.33 22.52 -7.79
N HIS A 183 11.48 23.51 -8.05
CA HIS A 183 11.30 24.05 -9.40
C HIS A 183 12.55 24.74 -9.96
N ILE A 184 13.53 25.12 -9.13
CA ILE A 184 14.80 25.69 -9.61
C ILE A 184 15.70 24.55 -10.08
N GLN A 185 15.75 24.35 -11.40
CA GLN A 185 16.49 23.24 -12.04
C GLN A 185 17.99 23.28 -11.73
N ASP A 186 18.48 22.22 -11.07
CA ASP A 186 19.86 22.09 -10.60
C ASP A 186 20.85 21.57 -11.66
N ASP A 187 20.40 21.21 -12.86
CA ASP A 187 21.26 20.84 -13.98
C ASP A 187 21.73 22.08 -14.76
N THR A 188 20.92 23.14 -14.80
CA THR A 188 21.27 24.44 -15.41
C THR A 188 22.30 25.21 -14.58
N GLU A 189 23.22 25.91 -15.28
CA GLU A 189 24.21 26.77 -14.61
C GLU A 189 23.54 27.94 -13.85
N ASN A 190 22.45 28.49 -14.39
CA ASN A 190 21.71 29.59 -13.75
C ASN A 190 20.96 29.13 -12.49
N GLY A 191 20.29 27.98 -12.52
CA GLY A 191 19.59 27.43 -11.36
C GLY A 191 20.56 27.05 -10.23
N ARG A 192 21.70 26.41 -10.55
CA ARG A 192 22.79 26.17 -9.58
C ARG A 192 23.27 27.46 -8.91
N ARG A 193 23.55 28.50 -9.71
CA ARG A 193 24.00 29.81 -9.19
C ARG A 193 22.95 30.48 -8.31
N LEU A 194 21.67 30.36 -8.66
CA LEU A 194 20.56 30.87 -7.87
C LEU A 194 20.41 30.13 -6.54
N LEU A 195 20.40 28.80 -6.54
CA LEU A 195 20.35 27.97 -5.32
C LEU A 195 21.52 28.28 -4.39
N THR A 196 22.75 28.36 -4.93
CA THR A 196 23.94 28.72 -4.15
C THR A 196 23.84 30.13 -3.54
N LEU A 197 23.34 31.12 -4.30
CA LEU A 197 23.12 32.48 -3.80
C LEU A 197 22.09 32.50 -2.65
N LEU A 198 20.96 31.81 -2.84
CA LEU A 198 19.90 31.69 -1.83
C LEU A 198 20.43 31.04 -0.54
N GLN A 199 21.18 29.95 -0.66
CA GLN A 199 21.77 29.25 0.47
C GLN A 199 22.80 30.11 1.21
N GLN A 200 23.72 30.78 0.49
CA GLN A 200 24.72 31.66 1.11
C GLN A 200 24.09 32.82 1.87
N ARG A 201 23.00 33.40 1.33
CA ARG A 201 22.26 34.47 2.01
C ARG A 201 21.49 33.95 3.23
N ALA A 202 20.84 32.79 3.13
CA ALA A 202 20.17 32.16 4.26
C ALA A 202 21.14 31.85 5.42
N GLU A 203 22.29 31.26 5.13
CA GLU A 203 23.34 30.95 6.11
C GLU A 203 23.88 32.23 6.78
N SER A 204 24.16 33.29 5.99
CA SER A 204 24.63 34.58 6.50
C SER A 204 23.59 35.31 7.38
N TRP A 205 22.32 35.30 7.00
CA TRP A 205 21.27 35.99 7.75
C TRP A 205 20.83 35.24 9.01
N ALA A 206 20.85 33.90 8.97
CA ALA A 206 20.68 33.06 10.14
C ALA A 206 21.81 33.28 11.15
N ALA A 207 23.08 33.32 10.70
CA ALA A 207 24.23 33.58 11.56
C ALA A 207 24.20 34.97 12.24
N GLY A 208 23.56 35.96 11.62
CA GLY A 208 23.35 37.29 12.20
C GLY A 208 22.02 37.47 12.96
N GLU A 209 21.17 36.43 13.04
CA GLU A 209 19.82 36.49 13.62
C GLU A 209 18.92 37.60 13.02
N LEU A 210 19.18 37.97 11.76
CA LEU A 210 18.50 39.08 11.08
C LEU A 210 17.22 38.62 10.36
N LEU A 211 17.33 37.49 9.66
CA LEU A 211 16.25 36.95 8.83
C LEU A 211 16.34 35.42 8.79
N THR A 212 15.23 34.77 9.09
CA THR A 212 15.04 33.31 9.00
C THR A 212 14.48 32.99 7.62
N VAL A 213 15.23 32.23 6.80
CA VAL A 213 14.75 31.75 5.50
C VAL A 213 14.09 30.38 5.69
N VAL A 214 12.95 30.16 5.04
CA VAL A 214 12.24 28.88 5.01
C VAL A 214 12.10 28.44 3.57
N PHE A 215 12.75 27.35 3.20
CA PHE A 215 12.62 26.68 1.92
C PHE A 215 11.59 25.55 2.03
N THR A 216 10.73 25.36 1.02
CA THR A 216 9.93 24.13 0.88
C THR A 216 10.36 23.33 -0.35
N SER A 217 10.41 22.00 -0.23
CA SER A 217 10.77 21.10 -1.34
C SER A 217 9.94 19.82 -1.33
N ASP A 218 9.45 19.44 -2.51
CA ASP A 218 8.83 18.13 -2.77
C ASP A 218 9.88 17.10 -3.21
N GLU A 219 11.02 17.54 -3.78
CA GLU A 219 12.04 16.67 -4.35
C GLU A 219 13.27 16.52 -3.45
N TYR A 220 13.73 15.27 -3.31
CA TYR A 220 14.89 14.91 -2.48
C TYR A 220 16.21 15.47 -3.04
N ARG A 221 16.36 15.53 -4.36
CA ARG A 221 17.57 15.97 -5.07
C ARG A 221 17.99 17.40 -4.71
N THR A 222 17.06 18.34 -4.72
CA THR A 222 17.31 19.73 -4.32
C THR A 222 17.65 19.81 -2.82
N SER A 223 17.09 18.91 -2.00
CA SER A 223 17.40 18.83 -0.57
C SER A 223 18.84 18.38 -0.30
N ASP A 224 19.37 17.41 -1.06
CA ASP A 224 20.75 16.95 -0.93
C ASP A 224 21.76 18.05 -1.29
N LEU A 225 21.52 18.79 -2.38
CA LEU A 225 22.36 19.93 -2.77
C LEU A 225 22.42 21.00 -1.68
N LEU A 226 21.27 21.36 -1.10
CA LEU A 226 21.21 22.31 0.00
C LEU A 226 21.87 21.77 1.28
N ARG A 227 21.99 20.45 1.48
CA ARG A 227 22.70 19.89 2.65
C ARG A 227 24.23 19.99 2.56
N LEU A 228 24.82 20.01 1.35
CA LEU A 228 26.28 19.98 1.16
C LEU A 228 27.03 21.16 1.80
N HIS A 229 26.37 22.32 1.92
CA HIS A 229 26.94 23.55 2.46
C HIS A 229 26.12 24.17 3.60
N ALA A 230 25.30 23.36 4.26
CA ALA A 230 24.46 23.78 5.38
C ALA A 230 25.20 23.63 6.72
N ALA A 231 25.52 24.75 7.37
CA ALA A 231 25.98 24.74 8.76
C ALA A 231 24.86 25.14 9.75
N ARG A 232 23.87 25.91 9.30
CA ARG A 232 22.71 26.37 10.11
C ARG A 232 21.35 25.91 9.59
N MET A 233 21.30 25.03 8.59
CA MET A 233 20.04 24.50 8.07
C MET A 233 19.47 23.42 8.98
N ASN A 234 18.27 23.65 9.50
CA ASN A 234 17.46 22.61 10.12
C ASN A 234 16.50 22.03 9.06
N VAL A 235 16.38 20.69 9.01
CA VAL A 235 15.46 20.02 8.09
C VAL A 235 14.24 19.53 8.86
N LEU A 236 13.07 20.00 8.47
CA LEU A 236 11.78 19.54 9.00
C LEU A 236 11.13 18.61 7.98
N ASN A 237 11.02 17.32 8.32
CA ASN A 237 10.42 16.32 7.43
C ASN A 237 8.93 16.17 7.73
N VAL A 238 8.10 16.67 6.81
CA VAL A 238 6.64 16.61 6.86
C VAL A 238 6.18 15.35 6.16
N ARG A 239 5.67 14.41 6.95
CA ARG A 239 5.14 13.14 6.44
C ARG A 239 3.67 13.28 6.07
N ASP A 240 3.16 12.29 5.35
CA ASP A 240 1.71 12.14 5.25
C ASP A 240 1.09 11.79 6.60
N ILE A 241 -0.20 12.08 6.72
CA ILE A 241 -0.97 11.96 7.94
C ILE A 241 -1.25 10.47 8.18
N THR A 242 -1.06 10.00 9.41
CA THR A 242 -1.42 8.63 9.78
C THR A 242 -2.94 8.44 9.72
N VAL A 243 -3.39 7.21 9.46
CA VAL A 243 -4.83 6.87 9.43
C VAL A 243 -5.53 7.39 10.69
N ASP A 244 -4.95 7.12 11.87
CA ASP A 244 -5.47 7.57 13.17
C ASP A 244 -5.68 9.08 13.25
N LEU A 245 -4.70 9.88 12.80
CA LEU A 245 -4.76 11.34 12.87
C LEU A 245 -5.75 11.91 11.85
N ALA A 246 -5.86 11.28 10.67
CA ALA A 246 -6.85 11.66 9.67
C ALA A 246 -8.28 11.34 10.14
N VAL A 247 -8.50 10.16 10.72
CA VAL A 247 -9.77 9.69 11.28
C VAL A 247 -10.18 10.52 12.50
N GLN A 248 -9.26 10.83 13.42
CA GLN A 248 -9.52 11.75 14.53
C GLN A 248 -9.93 13.13 14.02
N SER A 249 -9.21 13.67 13.04
CA SER A 249 -9.51 14.98 12.47
C SER A 249 -10.88 14.98 11.76
N LEU A 250 -11.22 13.93 11.02
CA LEU A 250 -12.55 13.75 10.42
C LEU A 250 -13.65 13.72 11.49
N LYS A 251 -13.43 13.05 12.63
CA LYS A 251 -14.35 12.99 13.76
C LYS A 251 -14.60 14.39 14.36
N GLU A 252 -13.52 15.13 14.61
CA GLU A 252 -13.58 16.50 15.12
C GLU A 252 -14.31 17.42 14.13
N TYR A 253 -14.04 17.30 12.82
CA TYR A 253 -14.77 18.07 11.81
C TYR A 253 -16.28 17.78 11.82
N TRP A 254 -16.69 16.50 11.79
CA TRP A 254 -18.11 16.14 11.74
C TRP A 254 -18.86 16.60 13.01
N LEU A 255 -18.22 16.47 14.18
CA LEU A 255 -18.77 16.97 15.44
C LEU A 255 -18.99 18.49 15.40
N HIS A 256 -18.05 19.26 14.81
CA HIS A 256 -18.18 20.72 14.70
C HIS A 256 -19.11 21.19 13.56
N ALA A 257 -19.12 20.50 12.42
CA ALA A 257 -19.86 20.91 11.23
C ALA A 257 -21.32 20.44 11.23
N PHE A 258 -21.59 19.26 11.79
CA PHE A 258 -22.90 18.61 11.75
C PHE A 258 -23.51 18.34 13.12
N TRP A 259 -22.74 18.48 14.22
CA TRP A 259 -23.18 18.20 15.60
C TRP A 259 -23.57 16.73 15.83
N GLU A 260 -22.97 15.83 15.06
CA GLU A 260 -23.22 14.38 15.08
C GLU A 260 -21.93 13.62 15.42
N GLU A 261 -22.02 12.60 16.29
CA GLU A 261 -20.91 11.68 16.56
C GLU A 261 -20.96 10.49 15.59
N VAL A 262 -19.91 10.33 14.80
CA VAL A 262 -19.75 9.22 13.85
C VAL A 262 -18.89 8.11 14.48
N PRO A 263 -19.26 6.81 14.31
CA PRO A 263 -18.41 5.69 14.69
C PRO A 263 -17.04 5.73 13.97
N VAL A 264 -15.99 5.32 14.68
CA VAL A 264 -14.60 5.34 14.16
C VAL A 264 -14.47 4.45 12.92
N GLU A 265 -15.08 3.27 12.93
CA GLU A 265 -15.12 2.32 11.79
C GLU A 265 -15.70 2.95 10.51
N THR A 266 -16.70 3.84 10.63
CA THR A 266 -17.28 4.55 9.49
C THR A 266 -16.31 5.59 8.95
N LEU A 267 -15.58 6.29 9.82
CA LEU A 267 -14.56 7.27 9.43
C LEU A 267 -13.33 6.61 8.82
N GLU A 268 -12.95 5.42 9.28
CA GLU A 268 -11.92 4.56 8.67
C GLU A 268 -12.35 4.11 7.27
N ARG A 269 -13.59 3.62 7.10
CA ARG A 269 -14.16 3.27 5.78
C ARG A 269 -14.21 4.48 4.83
N ILE A 270 -14.55 5.68 5.35
CA ILE A 270 -14.49 6.93 4.56
C ILE A 270 -13.05 7.23 4.15
N TYR A 271 -12.07 7.11 5.05
CA TYR A 271 -10.66 7.39 4.75
C TYR A 271 -10.08 6.39 3.72
N SER A 272 -10.40 5.11 3.83
CA SER A 272 -9.98 4.07 2.88
C SER A 272 -10.62 4.27 1.50
N MET A 273 -11.89 4.69 1.43
CA MET A 273 -12.57 5.04 0.18
C MET A 273 -11.87 6.18 -0.59
N VAL A 274 -11.07 7.03 0.05
CA VAL A 274 -10.30 8.09 -0.62
C VAL A 274 -8.83 7.77 -0.87
N GLU A 275 -8.43 6.51 -0.67
CA GLU A 275 -7.06 6.02 -0.91
C GLU A 275 -5.99 6.87 -0.18
N GLY A 276 -6.33 7.44 0.97
CA GLY A 276 -5.46 8.33 1.76
C GLY A 276 -5.21 9.72 1.16
N ARG A 277 -5.81 10.09 0.02
CA ARG A 277 -5.57 11.38 -0.65
C ARG A 277 -6.27 12.54 0.07
N LEU A 278 -5.53 13.21 0.95
CA LEU A 278 -5.99 14.32 1.82
C LEU A 278 -6.77 15.44 1.11
N SER A 279 -6.48 15.72 -0.17
CA SER A 279 -7.21 16.72 -0.96
C SER A 279 -8.69 16.39 -1.17
N PHE A 280 -9.04 15.10 -1.19
CA PHE A 280 -10.41 14.62 -1.36
C PHE A 280 -11.08 14.34 -0.01
N VAL A 281 -10.31 14.01 1.03
CA VAL A 281 -10.80 13.91 2.42
C VAL A 281 -11.50 15.21 2.83
N ASP A 282 -10.93 16.38 2.51
CA ASP A 282 -11.53 17.70 2.78
C ASP A 282 -12.80 18.01 1.95
N GLU A 283 -12.98 17.40 0.77
CA GLU A 283 -14.19 17.56 -0.06
C GLU A 283 -15.31 16.61 0.40
N ILE A 284 -14.98 15.36 0.76
CA ILE A 284 -15.91 14.36 1.28
C ILE A 284 -16.37 14.71 2.70
N ALA A 285 -15.47 15.17 3.58
CA ALA A 285 -15.79 15.56 4.94
C ALA A 285 -16.94 16.58 5.01
N LYS A 286 -16.97 17.53 4.06
CA LYS A 286 -17.96 18.61 3.95
C LYS A 286 -19.35 18.15 3.48
N SER A 287 -19.51 16.88 3.10
CA SER A 287 -20.76 16.38 2.54
C SER A 287 -21.50 15.47 3.50
N ARG A 288 -22.82 15.70 3.62
CA ARG A 288 -23.75 14.78 4.28
C ARG A 288 -24.05 13.53 3.45
N ASP A 289 -23.62 13.50 2.19
CA ASP A 289 -23.83 12.40 1.25
C ASP A 289 -22.46 11.97 0.70
N ILE A 290 -21.78 11.15 1.50
CA ILE A 290 -20.41 10.67 1.27
C ILE A 290 -20.29 9.99 -0.09
N LEU A 291 -21.17 9.01 -0.37
CA LEU A 291 -21.14 8.16 -1.56
C LEU A 291 -21.28 8.99 -2.84
N LYS A 292 -22.25 9.89 -2.89
CA LYS A 292 -22.47 10.80 -4.03
C LYS A 292 -21.29 11.75 -4.26
N THR A 293 -20.62 12.16 -3.19
CA THR A 293 -19.50 13.11 -3.25
C THR A 293 -18.22 12.42 -3.70
N HIS A 294 -17.95 11.22 -3.16
CA HIS A 294 -16.90 10.32 -3.63
C HIS A 294 -17.01 10.06 -5.14
N TRP A 295 -18.20 9.70 -5.63
CA TRP A 295 -18.46 9.49 -7.05
C TRP A 295 -18.20 10.74 -7.91
N LEU A 296 -18.62 11.93 -7.45
CA LEU A 296 -18.36 13.19 -8.13
C LEU A 296 -16.87 13.56 -8.14
N SER A 297 -16.11 13.22 -7.09
CA SER A 297 -14.64 13.40 -7.08
C SER A 297 -13.92 12.45 -8.03
N LYS A 298 -14.25 11.14 -8.04
CA LYS A 298 -13.68 10.18 -9.01
C LYS A 298 -13.94 10.65 -10.46
N ARG A 299 -15.15 11.12 -10.77
CA ARG A 299 -15.51 11.61 -12.11
C ARG A 299 -14.83 12.91 -12.56
N ARG A 300 -14.06 13.58 -11.71
CA ARG A 300 -13.15 14.68 -12.11
C ARG A 300 -11.75 14.20 -12.49
N ILE A 301 -11.29 13.08 -11.94
CA ILE A 301 -9.95 12.51 -12.19
C ILE A 301 -9.85 12.02 -13.64
N SER A 302 -10.90 11.36 -14.15
CA SER A 302 -10.97 10.79 -15.51
C SER A 302 -11.08 11.80 -16.67
N LYS A 303 -10.81 13.10 -16.45
CA LYS A 303 -10.98 14.18 -17.46
C LYS A 303 -9.75 15.07 -17.69
N SER A 304 -8.54 14.54 -17.53
CA SER A 304 -7.28 15.22 -17.89
C SER A 304 -6.60 14.60 -19.13
N PRO A 305 -6.98 15.01 -20.36
CA PRO A 305 -6.31 14.52 -21.58
C PRO A 305 -4.95 15.23 -21.80
N ASN A 306 -3.90 14.43 -22.05
CA ASN A 306 -2.51 14.78 -22.43
C ASN A 306 -1.40 14.67 -21.34
N SER A 307 -1.32 13.55 -20.60
CA SER A 307 -0.12 13.22 -19.81
C SER A 307 0.01 11.71 -19.49
N GLU A 308 -0.12 10.84 -20.49
CA GLU A 308 0.08 9.39 -20.27
C GLU A 308 1.56 9.07 -20.02
N LEU A 309 1.87 8.79 -18.75
CA LEU A 309 3.11 8.13 -18.35
C LEU A 309 3.11 6.68 -18.88
N PRO A 310 4.27 6.11 -19.23
CA PRO A 310 4.33 4.73 -19.71
C PRO A 310 3.91 3.78 -18.58
N GLY A 311 2.85 3.02 -18.80
CA GLY A 311 2.31 2.08 -17.82
C GLY A 311 2.40 0.62 -18.24
N ILE A 312 2.19 -0.27 -17.27
CA ILE A 312 2.07 -1.73 -17.46
C ILE A 312 0.79 -2.22 -16.78
N PRO A 313 0.04 -3.18 -17.35
CA PRO A 313 -1.13 -3.75 -16.68
C PRO A 313 -0.77 -4.36 -15.32
N LEU A 314 -1.67 -4.22 -14.34
CA LEU A 314 -1.47 -4.66 -12.95
C LEU A 314 -1.09 -6.13 -12.85
N HIS A 315 -1.78 -7.00 -13.60
CA HIS A 315 -1.45 -8.43 -13.66
C HIS A 315 0.01 -8.69 -14.09
N LYS A 316 0.56 -7.89 -15.02
CA LYS A 316 1.97 -7.99 -15.44
C LYS A 316 2.92 -7.43 -14.40
N ALA A 317 2.53 -6.36 -13.70
CA ALA A 317 3.32 -5.86 -12.57
C ALA A 317 3.42 -6.92 -11.46
N GLN A 318 2.29 -7.54 -11.09
CA GLN A 318 2.23 -8.62 -10.11
C GLN A 318 3.05 -9.85 -10.52
N GLU A 319 2.97 -10.26 -11.79
CA GLU A 319 3.80 -11.33 -12.38
C GLU A 319 5.31 -11.00 -12.27
N MET A 320 5.73 -9.82 -12.74
CA MET A 320 7.13 -9.38 -12.71
C MET A 320 7.70 -9.22 -11.30
N MET A 321 6.87 -8.88 -10.32
CA MET A 321 7.28 -8.68 -8.93
C MET A 321 7.22 -9.94 -8.06
N THR A 322 6.68 -11.05 -8.59
CA THR A 322 6.44 -12.34 -7.91
C THR A 322 5.70 -12.23 -6.55
N ARG A 323 5.01 -11.09 -6.35
CA ARG A 323 4.25 -10.72 -5.16
C ARG A 323 3.05 -9.86 -5.56
N ALA A 324 1.86 -10.44 -5.48
CA ALA A 324 0.61 -9.77 -5.86
C ALA A 324 0.26 -8.57 -4.96
N ASP A 325 0.71 -8.58 -3.70
CA ASP A 325 0.43 -7.55 -2.68
C ASP A 325 1.31 -6.30 -2.80
N LEU A 326 2.41 -6.38 -3.55
CA LEU A 326 3.44 -5.34 -3.56
C LEU A 326 3.04 -4.11 -4.41
N PRO A 327 2.42 -4.24 -5.59
CA PRO A 327 1.95 -3.08 -6.34
C PRO A 327 0.97 -2.21 -5.56
N GLU A 328 0.03 -2.81 -4.82
CA GLU A 328 -0.94 -2.09 -4.01
C GLU A 328 -0.28 -1.32 -2.86
N LYS A 329 0.69 -1.95 -2.17
CA LYS A 329 1.51 -1.26 -1.15
C LYS A 329 2.34 -0.12 -1.73
N LEU A 330 2.85 -0.25 -2.96
CA LEU A 330 3.58 0.82 -3.65
C LEU A 330 2.65 1.94 -4.15
N ASN A 331 1.38 1.64 -4.43
CA ASN A 331 0.32 2.62 -4.71
C ASN A 331 -0.02 3.44 -3.46
N GLN A 332 -0.21 2.77 -2.31
CA GLN A 332 -0.40 3.40 -0.99
C GLN A 332 0.80 4.26 -0.55
N MET A 333 2.02 3.91 -0.99
CA MET A 333 3.24 4.69 -0.74
C MET A 333 3.50 5.78 -1.80
N ASN A 334 2.56 6.07 -2.71
CA ASN A 334 2.71 7.02 -3.81
C ASN A 334 3.99 6.80 -4.67
N ILE A 335 4.45 5.56 -4.82
CA ILE A 335 5.61 5.20 -5.67
C ILE A 335 5.14 4.83 -7.09
N ILE A 336 3.99 4.18 -7.21
CA ILE A 336 3.28 3.96 -8.46
C ILE A 336 1.85 4.51 -8.33
N SER A 337 1.17 4.70 -9.45
CA SER A 337 -0.28 4.87 -9.47
C SER A 337 -0.90 3.73 -10.26
N ILE A 338 -1.89 3.07 -9.69
CA ILE A 338 -2.82 2.21 -10.42
C ILE A 338 -3.97 3.12 -10.89
N ASP A 339 -4.38 3.02 -12.15
CA ASP A 339 -5.51 3.79 -12.69
C ASP A 339 -6.78 2.94 -12.83
N ASP A 340 -7.89 3.58 -13.24
CA ASP A 340 -9.20 2.94 -13.41
C ASP A 340 -9.23 1.83 -14.50
N ASN A 341 -8.14 1.61 -15.25
CA ASN A 341 -8.00 0.56 -16.26
C ASN A 341 -6.94 -0.50 -15.85
N ASP A 342 -6.62 -0.59 -14.56
CA ASP A 342 -5.55 -1.43 -14.00
C ASP A 342 -4.16 -1.16 -14.61
N ILE A 343 -3.90 0.06 -15.09
CA ILE A 343 -2.58 0.43 -15.61
C ILE A 343 -1.72 1.00 -14.49
N VAL A 344 -0.67 0.25 -14.14
CA VAL A 344 0.39 0.68 -13.23
C VAL A 344 1.31 1.65 -13.95
N THR A 345 1.25 2.92 -13.57
CA THR A 345 2.15 3.99 -13.99
C THR A 345 3.06 4.41 -12.84
N ALA A 346 4.13 5.16 -13.09
CA ALA A 346 4.80 5.88 -12.01
C ALA A 346 3.85 6.94 -11.44
N SER A 347 3.82 7.12 -10.11
CA SER A 347 2.91 8.06 -9.43
C SER A 347 3.03 9.52 -9.89
N SER A 348 4.17 9.88 -10.49
CA SER A 348 4.47 11.23 -10.95
C SER A 348 5.57 11.23 -12.00
N VAL A 349 5.68 12.33 -12.75
CA VAL A 349 6.77 12.54 -13.73
C VAL A 349 8.16 12.54 -13.07
N PRO A 350 8.39 13.13 -11.88
CA PRO A 350 9.64 12.96 -11.13
C PRO A 350 9.93 11.50 -10.79
N MET A 351 8.95 10.72 -10.32
CA MET A 351 9.13 9.31 -10.00
C MET A 351 9.48 8.48 -11.25
N GLN A 352 8.82 8.73 -12.38
CA GLN A 352 9.18 8.15 -13.67
C GLN A 352 10.63 8.48 -14.09
N SER A 353 11.08 9.68 -13.75
CA SER A 353 12.41 10.19 -14.07
C SER A 353 13.47 9.59 -13.15
N ALA A 354 13.16 9.39 -11.87
CA ALA A 354 13.98 8.65 -10.91
C ALA A 354 14.15 7.19 -11.33
N PHE A 355 13.06 6.50 -11.73
CA PHE A 355 13.13 5.15 -12.28
C PHE A 355 14.01 5.08 -13.54
N ARG A 356 13.89 6.06 -14.45
CA ARG A 356 14.76 6.13 -15.63
C ARG A 356 16.22 6.39 -15.27
N ALA A 357 16.49 7.26 -14.30
CA ALA A 357 17.85 7.58 -13.85
C ALA A 357 18.54 6.33 -13.27
N VAL A 358 17.89 5.66 -12.31
CA VAL A 358 18.39 4.41 -11.70
C VAL A 358 18.59 3.32 -12.76
N CYS A 359 17.62 3.12 -13.66
CA CYS A 359 17.75 2.15 -14.76
C CYS A 359 18.86 2.49 -15.77
N SER A 360 19.34 3.73 -15.78
CA SER A 360 20.38 4.24 -16.68
C SER A 360 21.76 4.33 -16.02
N GLU A 361 21.90 4.02 -14.73
CA GLU A 361 23.20 3.99 -14.06
C GLU A 361 24.16 2.97 -14.70
N ASP A 362 25.44 3.34 -14.79
CA ASP A 362 26.47 2.45 -15.33
C ASP A 362 26.60 1.19 -14.48
N GLY A 363 26.36 0.04 -15.13
CA GLY A 363 26.32 -1.25 -14.45
C GLY A 363 24.96 -1.61 -13.84
N PHE A 364 23.92 -0.77 -13.92
CA PHE A 364 22.56 -1.15 -13.45
C PHE A 364 22.10 -2.46 -14.11
N LYS A 365 22.21 -2.61 -15.43
CA LYS A 365 21.86 -3.88 -16.10
C LYS A 365 22.66 -5.08 -15.60
N LYS A 366 23.92 -4.89 -15.18
CA LYS A 366 24.76 -5.94 -14.59
C LYS A 366 24.37 -6.22 -13.13
N LYS A 367 23.95 -5.20 -12.37
CA LYS A 367 23.45 -5.31 -10.99
C LYS A 367 22.06 -5.95 -10.95
N LEU A 368 21.14 -5.50 -11.81
CA LEU A 368 19.85 -6.13 -12.05
C LEU A 368 20.05 -7.57 -12.49
N LYS A 369 20.85 -7.84 -13.53
CA LYS A 369 21.15 -9.22 -13.92
C LYS A 369 21.79 -10.01 -12.78
N ALA A 370 22.73 -9.48 -12.01
CA ALA A 370 23.29 -10.19 -10.86
C ALA A 370 22.29 -10.36 -9.70
N THR A 371 21.27 -9.50 -9.58
CA THR A 371 20.18 -9.63 -8.60
C THR A 371 19.13 -10.63 -9.08
N THR A 372 18.81 -10.68 -10.37
CA THR A 372 17.94 -11.69 -11.00
C THR A 372 18.64 -13.04 -11.06
N ASP A 373 19.92 -13.10 -11.41
CA ASP A 373 20.76 -14.29 -11.34
C ASP A 373 20.90 -14.74 -9.88
N ARG A 374 21.03 -13.82 -8.91
CA ARG A 374 20.93 -14.15 -7.47
C ARG A 374 19.53 -14.55 -7.03
N LEU A 375 18.46 -14.04 -7.62
CA LEU A 375 17.08 -14.45 -7.33
C LEU A 375 16.79 -15.81 -7.92
N ASN A 376 17.36 -16.13 -9.08
CA ASN A 376 17.32 -17.43 -9.75
C ASN A 376 18.27 -18.44 -9.08
N GLU A 377 19.41 -18.00 -8.57
CA GLU A 377 20.27 -18.78 -7.66
C GLU A 377 19.52 -18.99 -6.34
N ILE A 378 18.89 -17.98 -5.75
CA ILE A 378 18.04 -18.12 -4.56
C ILE A 378 16.79 -18.96 -4.86
N GLU A 379 16.26 -18.99 -6.08
CA GLU A 379 15.09 -19.81 -6.46
C GLU A 379 15.45 -21.25 -6.83
N SER A 380 16.67 -21.47 -7.33
CA SER A 380 17.25 -22.81 -7.43
C SER A 380 17.80 -23.31 -6.08
N LEU A 381 18.23 -22.43 -5.18
CA LEU A 381 18.59 -22.69 -3.77
C LEU A 381 17.37 -22.72 -2.84
N LYS A 382 16.19 -22.22 -3.26
CA LYS A 382 14.88 -22.55 -2.67
C LYS A 382 14.54 -24.03 -2.93
N ARG A 383 15.35 -24.74 -3.72
CA ARG A 383 15.55 -26.20 -3.62
C ARG A 383 16.88 -26.56 -2.93
N THR A 384 17.15 -26.10 -1.70
CA THR A 384 17.90 -26.85 -0.66
C THR A 384 17.94 -26.20 0.74
N THR A 385 17.38 -26.91 1.72
CA THR A 385 17.99 -27.19 3.05
C THR A 385 18.31 -26.07 4.06
N GLU A 386 17.50 -25.03 4.21
CA GLU A 386 17.26 -24.44 5.54
C GLU A 386 15.76 -24.25 5.81
N ILE A 387 15.27 -24.84 6.90
CA ILE A 387 13.86 -24.73 7.32
C ILE A 387 13.69 -23.42 8.08
N THR A 388 13.30 -22.37 7.36
CA THR A 388 12.64 -21.21 8.00
C THR A 388 11.14 -21.51 8.07
N MET A 389 10.57 -21.54 9.28
CA MET A 389 9.14 -21.75 9.49
C MET A 389 8.33 -20.65 8.79
N LYS A 390 7.56 -21.03 7.77
CA LYS A 390 6.94 -20.12 6.80
C LYS A 390 5.44 -19.96 7.08
N ASP A 391 5.08 -19.18 8.11
CA ASP A 391 3.66 -18.93 8.41
C ASP A 391 3.40 -17.70 9.32
N LEU A 392 4.03 -16.55 9.01
CA LEU A 392 3.67 -15.26 9.63
C LEU A 392 3.67 -14.14 8.59
N VAL A 393 2.49 -13.82 8.09
CA VAL A 393 2.18 -12.56 7.40
C VAL A 393 0.95 -11.97 8.10
N ASN A 394 1.00 -10.68 8.45
CA ASN A 394 -0.01 -9.95 9.24
C ASN A 394 -0.27 -10.51 10.66
N ASP A 395 0.75 -10.51 11.52
CA ASP A 395 0.65 -10.66 13.00
C ASP A 395 -0.20 -11.82 13.56
N GLY A 396 -0.42 -12.88 12.75
CA GLY A 396 -1.05 -14.11 13.22
C GLY A 396 -0.31 -14.70 14.42
N GLN A 397 -1.04 -15.33 15.33
CA GLN A 397 -0.43 -16.04 16.45
C GLN A 397 -0.87 -17.50 16.43
N TYR A 398 0.09 -18.41 16.66
CA TYR A 398 -0.23 -19.80 16.97
C TYR A 398 -0.76 -19.87 18.41
N GLU A 399 -2.06 -20.14 18.58
CA GLU A 399 -2.65 -20.36 19.89
C GLU A 399 -2.29 -21.76 20.43
N ILE A 400 -1.12 -21.87 21.07
CA ILE A 400 -0.74 -23.05 21.86
C ILE A 400 -1.49 -23.00 23.20
N SER A 401 -2.76 -23.41 23.19
CA SER A 401 -3.57 -23.51 24.41
C SER A 401 -3.16 -24.73 25.24
N LYS A 402 -2.77 -24.46 26.51
CA LYS A 402 -2.33 -25.48 27.47
C LYS A 402 -3.48 -25.90 28.37
N GLU A 403 -4.30 -26.84 27.90
CA GLU A 403 -5.38 -27.38 28.72
C GLU A 403 -4.85 -28.36 29.78
N ARG A 404 -5.28 -28.18 31.04
CA ARG A 404 -5.09 -29.18 32.09
C ARG A 404 -6.06 -30.33 31.86
N GLY A 405 -5.55 -31.51 31.52
CA GLY A 405 -6.36 -32.71 31.42
C GLY A 405 -7.03 -33.07 32.75
N ILE A 406 -8.18 -33.76 32.68
CA ILE A 406 -9.08 -34.11 33.79
C ILE A 406 -8.39 -34.92 34.93
N ARG A 407 -7.16 -35.40 34.72
CA ARG A 407 -6.34 -36.16 35.69
C ARG A 407 -4.93 -35.58 35.94
N GLY A 408 -4.66 -34.33 35.55
CA GLY A 408 -3.34 -33.70 35.71
C GLY A 408 -2.33 -34.01 34.60
N GLU A 409 -2.77 -34.69 33.53
CA GLU A 409 -2.02 -34.87 32.29
C GLU A 409 -1.74 -33.51 31.62
N LYS A 410 -0.51 -33.32 31.12
CA LYS A 410 -0.14 -32.18 30.27
C LYS A 410 -0.51 -32.52 28.82
N ASN A 411 -1.65 -32.01 28.38
CA ASN A 411 -2.11 -32.18 27.00
C ASN A 411 -1.75 -30.94 26.18
N ILE A 412 -1.29 -31.16 24.95
CA ILE A 412 -0.98 -30.09 23.99
C ILE A 412 -1.92 -30.28 22.80
N ARG A 413 -2.77 -29.28 22.51
CA ARG A 413 -3.55 -29.24 21.27
C ARG A 413 -2.67 -28.66 20.17
N ILE A 414 -2.63 -29.30 19.01
CA ILE A 414 -1.97 -28.78 17.81
C ILE A 414 -2.96 -28.92 16.64
N SER A 415 -3.30 -27.79 16.03
CA SER A 415 -4.15 -27.73 14.84
C SER A 415 -3.27 -27.74 13.60
N TYR A 416 -3.34 -28.80 12.80
CA TYR A 416 -2.57 -28.92 11.56
C TYR A 416 -3.40 -28.40 10.38
N ARG A 417 -2.85 -27.43 9.65
CA ARG A 417 -3.38 -26.90 8.39
C ARG A 417 -2.38 -27.13 7.27
N LYS A 418 -2.85 -27.56 6.10
CA LYS A 418 -2.01 -27.84 4.94
C LYS A 418 -2.29 -26.87 3.77
N PRO A 419 -1.38 -25.94 3.46
CA PRO A 419 -1.54 -25.00 2.35
C PRO A 419 -1.26 -25.65 0.98
N LEU A 420 -1.67 -24.94 -0.08
CA LEU A 420 -1.55 -25.29 -1.49
C LEU A 420 -0.12 -25.70 -1.91
N SER A 421 0.15 -27.00 -1.99
CA SER A 421 1.36 -27.57 -2.63
C SER A 421 1.17 -29.04 -2.99
N TYR A 422 1.90 -29.51 -4.01
CA TYR A 422 1.76 -30.77 -4.76
C TYR A 422 1.95 -32.10 -3.98
N SER A 423 1.95 -32.11 -2.64
CA SER A 423 2.27 -33.33 -1.86
C SER A 423 1.18 -33.68 -0.87
N SER A 424 0.84 -34.97 -0.74
CA SER A 424 0.06 -35.54 0.37
C SER A 424 0.99 -36.15 1.42
N TRP A 425 0.64 -36.01 2.70
CA TRP A 425 1.58 -36.21 3.79
C TRP A 425 1.07 -37.22 4.80
N SER A 426 1.98 -38.06 5.29
CA SER A 426 1.83 -38.88 6.49
C SER A 426 2.56 -38.19 7.64
N CYS A 427 1.85 -37.83 8.71
CA CYS A 427 2.42 -37.32 9.95
C CYS A 427 2.67 -38.47 10.92
N SER A 428 3.93 -38.70 11.30
CA SER A 428 4.35 -39.80 12.20
C SER A 428 5.03 -39.26 13.46
N ALA A 429 4.54 -39.64 14.64
CA ALA A 429 5.21 -39.40 15.92
C ALA A 429 5.39 -40.74 16.67
N ARG A 430 6.63 -41.22 16.79
CA ARG A 430 6.90 -42.51 17.46
C ARG A 430 6.75 -42.36 18.97
N ASN A 431 5.99 -43.28 19.58
CA ASN A 431 5.66 -43.39 21.01
C ASN A 431 4.71 -42.32 21.58
N LEU A 432 4.29 -41.32 20.81
CA LEU A 432 3.31 -40.32 21.28
C LEU A 432 1.89 -40.73 20.89
N LEU A 433 0.97 -40.77 21.87
CA LEU A 433 -0.44 -41.04 21.63
C LEU A 433 -1.15 -39.80 21.06
N LEU A 434 -1.59 -39.90 19.81
CA LEU A 434 -2.41 -38.89 19.14
C LEU A 434 -3.91 -39.19 19.38
N LYS A 435 -4.62 -38.23 19.98
CA LYS A 435 -6.09 -38.22 20.01
C LYS A 435 -6.58 -37.23 18.96
N VAL A 436 -7.28 -37.72 17.94
CA VAL A 436 -7.82 -36.87 16.87
C VAL A 436 -9.20 -36.35 17.30
N GLY A 437 -9.40 -35.03 17.24
CA GLY A 437 -10.71 -34.40 17.34
C GLY A 437 -11.40 -34.38 15.96
N LYS A 438 -12.74 -34.33 15.93
CA LYS A 438 -13.46 -34.13 14.67
C LYS A 438 -12.98 -32.85 13.95
N PRO A 439 -12.83 -32.86 12.62
CA PRO A 439 -12.46 -31.66 11.89
C PRO A 439 -13.61 -30.63 11.89
N GLU A 440 -13.21 -29.37 12.07
CA GLU A 440 -13.80 -28.15 11.51
C GLU A 440 -15.14 -27.61 12.08
N ARG A 441 -15.04 -26.38 12.64
CA ARG A 441 -16.08 -25.54 13.30
C ARG A 441 -16.82 -26.20 14.49
N PRO A 442 -17.37 -25.43 15.45
CA PRO A 442 -17.66 -25.94 16.79
C PRO A 442 -18.98 -26.72 16.88
N ILE A 443 -18.91 -28.03 16.64
CA ILE A 443 -20.00 -28.95 17.00
C ILE A 443 -19.97 -29.21 18.51
N SER A 444 -21.13 -29.09 19.18
CA SER A 444 -21.30 -29.14 20.63
C SER A 444 -21.06 -30.51 21.31
N HIS A 445 -20.48 -31.49 20.61
CA HIS A 445 -20.10 -32.79 21.15
C HIS A 445 -18.77 -33.29 20.53
N TRP A 446 -17.70 -33.22 21.31
CA TRP A 446 -16.39 -33.77 20.93
C TRP A 446 -16.36 -35.29 21.17
N LEU A 447 -16.25 -36.06 20.09
CA LEU A 447 -15.94 -37.49 20.13
C LEU A 447 -14.45 -37.69 19.83
N TYR A 448 -13.67 -38.02 20.86
CA TYR A 448 -12.24 -38.31 20.73
C TYR A 448 -12.01 -39.81 20.47
N TYR A 449 -11.26 -40.14 19.43
CA TYR A 449 -10.83 -41.51 19.15
C TYR A 449 -9.36 -41.70 19.58
N ASN A 450 -9.09 -42.71 20.43
CA ASN A 450 -7.74 -43.22 20.69
C ASN A 450 -7.41 -44.23 19.59
N ALA A 451 -6.63 -43.89 18.54
CA ALA A 451 -6.50 -44.83 17.41
C ALA A 451 -5.21 -44.82 16.55
N PHE A 452 -4.40 -43.76 16.49
CA PHE A 452 -3.39 -43.67 15.41
C PHE A 452 -2.00 -43.16 15.83
N THR A 453 -0.96 -43.82 15.31
CA THR A 453 0.46 -43.39 15.36
C THR A 453 0.86 -42.56 14.13
N ILE A 454 0.06 -42.66 13.06
CA ILE A 454 0.23 -41.97 11.78
C ILE A 454 -1.09 -41.29 11.39
N LEU A 455 -1.03 -40.07 10.87
CA LEU A 455 -2.18 -39.35 10.30
C LEU A 455 -1.88 -38.97 8.84
N THR A 456 -2.70 -39.44 7.90
CA THR A 456 -2.67 -38.99 6.49
C THR A 456 -3.45 -37.68 6.33
N ILE A 457 -2.88 -36.71 5.61
CA ILE A 457 -3.50 -35.40 5.35
C ILE A 457 -3.32 -34.96 3.89
N VAL A 458 -4.44 -34.86 3.18
CA VAL A 458 -4.49 -34.45 1.76
C VAL A 458 -4.70 -32.93 1.62
N ILE A 459 -4.48 -32.36 0.44
CA ILE A 459 -4.38 -30.89 0.28
C ILE A 459 -5.75 -30.27 0.59
N GLY A 460 -5.79 -29.17 1.36
CA GLY A 460 -7.02 -28.52 1.81
C GLY A 460 -7.57 -29.03 3.16
N GLN A 461 -7.28 -30.28 3.54
CA GLN A 461 -7.73 -30.83 4.83
C GLN A 461 -7.04 -30.20 6.05
N ARG A 462 -7.76 -30.18 7.18
CA ARG A 462 -7.26 -29.83 8.50
C ARG A 462 -7.59 -30.94 9.50
N TYR A 463 -6.76 -31.07 10.54
CA TYR A 463 -7.03 -31.97 11.67
C TYR A 463 -6.56 -31.33 12.98
N ASP A 464 -7.41 -31.40 14.01
CA ASP A 464 -7.04 -31.12 15.39
C ASP A 464 -6.53 -32.40 16.06
N ILE A 465 -5.31 -32.39 16.57
CA ILE A 465 -4.78 -33.49 17.36
C ILE A 465 -4.35 -33.03 18.75
N ILE A 466 -4.63 -33.87 19.75
CA ILE A 466 -4.11 -33.71 21.11
C ILE A 466 -2.94 -34.69 21.26
N ILE A 467 -1.77 -34.14 21.55
CA ILE A 467 -0.57 -34.89 21.90
C ILE A 467 -0.47 -34.96 23.42
N THR A 468 -0.36 -36.18 23.95
CA THR A 468 -0.12 -36.41 25.38
C THR A 468 1.40 -36.39 25.62
N ALA A 469 1.89 -35.48 26.47
CA ALA A 469 3.32 -35.31 26.71
C ALA A 469 3.82 -36.21 27.86
N ASP A 470 3.83 -37.53 27.62
CA ASP A 470 4.16 -38.57 28.61
C ASP A 470 5.46 -39.37 28.33
N GLN A 471 6.18 -39.04 27.25
CA GLN A 471 7.35 -39.80 26.75
C GLN A 471 8.72 -39.26 27.18
N ALA A 472 8.79 -38.30 28.12
CA ALA A 472 10.05 -37.70 28.58
C ALA A 472 11.10 -38.71 29.11
N SER A 473 10.68 -39.93 29.49
CA SER A 473 11.58 -41.00 29.91
C SER A 473 12.33 -41.70 28.76
N LEU A 474 11.96 -41.44 27.50
CA LEU A 474 12.58 -42.06 26.31
C LEU A 474 13.57 -41.15 25.59
N ALA A 475 13.30 -39.84 25.56
CA ALA A 475 14.18 -38.80 25.02
C ALA A 475 13.65 -37.42 25.46
N ASP A 476 14.51 -36.40 25.45
CA ASP A 476 14.09 -35.01 25.67
C ASP A 476 13.54 -34.37 24.40
N SER A 477 13.97 -34.87 23.23
CA SER A 477 13.65 -34.33 21.90
C SER A 477 13.20 -35.44 20.94
N PHE A 478 12.15 -35.18 20.17
CA PHE A 478 11.52 -36.12 19.23
C PHE A 478 11.38 -35.50 17.84
N TRP A 479 11.57 -36.31 16.80
CA TRP A 479 11.22 -35.90 15.43
C TRP A 479 9.71 -35.95 15.22
N ILE A 480 9.09 -34.79 15.00
CA ILE A 480 7.85 -34.69 14.23
C ILE A 480 8.23 -34.91 12.77
N ARG A 481 7.54 -35.82 12.07
CA ARG A 481 7.85 -36.16 10.67
C ARG A 481 6.63 -35.92 9.81
N ALA A 482 6.83 -35.24 8.69
CA ALA A 482 5.81 -35.06 7.68
C ALA A 482 6.36 -35.67 6.38
N ILE A 483 5.86 -36.85 6.00
CA ILE A 483 6.45 -37.69 4.94
C ILE A 483 5.56 -37.62 3.70
N PRO A 484 6.05 -37.13 2.54
CA PRO A 484 5.31 -37.16 1.28
C PRO A 484 5.00 -38.59 0.82
N LEU A 485 3.75 -38.85 0.45
CA LEU A 485 3.31 -40.12 -0.12
C LEU A 485 3.69 -40.19 -1.61
N GLN A 486 4.63 -41.08 -1.96
CA GLN A 486 5.23 -41.12 -3.30
C GLN A 486 4.22 -41.41 -4.43
N ALA A 487 3.14 -42.14 -4.14
CA ALA A 487 2.08 -42.45 -5.11
C ALA A 487 1.37 -41.20 -5.68
N CYS A 488 1.38 -40.08 -4.97
CA CYS A 488 0.74 -38.82 -5.39
C CYS A 488 1.60 -37.58 -5.07
N SER A 489 2.92 -37.74 -4.89
CA SER A 489 3.82 -36.64 -4.51
C SER A 489 5.25 -36.86 -5.00
N GLU A 490 5.80 -35.92 -5.77
CA GLU A 490 7.24 -35.86 -6.05
C GLU A 490 7.93 -34.85 -5.12
N ASN A 491 8.98 -35.30 -4.43
CA ASN A 491 9.82 -34.45 -3.59
C ASN A 491 11.28 -34.91 -3.67
N ALA A 492 12.23 -33.95 -3.68
CA ALA A 492 13.65 -34.24 -3.79
C ALA A 492 14.28 -34.78 -2.49
N ASP A 493 13.68 -34.52 -1.33
CA ASP A 493 14.12 -35.06 -0.03
C ASP A 493 12.91 -35.37 0.88
N PRO A 494 12.10 -36.40 0.54
CA PRO A 494 10.92 -36.78 1.30
C PRO A 494 11.26 -37.28 2.72
N SER A 495 12.54 -37.57 2.98
CA SER A 495 13.02 -38.07 4.26
C SER A 495 13.22 -36.98 5.31
N ASN A 496 13.40 -35.72 4.89
CA ASN A 496 14.01 -34.66 5.69
C ASN A 496 13.05 -33.53 6.06
N ILE A 497 11.76 -33.69 5.77
CA ILE A 497 10.74 -32.73 6.19
C ILE A 497 10.29 -33.07 7.62
N ARG A 498 10.92 -32.41 8.59
CA ARG A 498 10.83 -32.74 10.01
C ARG A 498 10.76 -31.47 10.86
N GLY A 499 10.09 -31.58 12.00
CA GLY A 499 10.13 -30.62 13.11
C GLY A 499 10.66 -31.28 14.37
N ILE A 500 11.03 -30.48 15.37
CA ILE A 500 11.50 -30.97 16.68
C ILE A 500 10.43 -30.68 17.72
N LEU A 501 9.97 -31.72 18.42
CA LEU A 501 9.20 -31.60 19.66
C LEU A 501 10.16 -31.80 20.83
N HIS A 502 10.27 -30.84 21.73
CA HIS A 502 11.20 -30.88 22.87
C HIS A 502 10.44 -30.59 24.18
N TYR A 503 10.87 -31.20 25.28
CA TYR A 503 10.17 -31.13 26.58
C TYR A 503 10.60 -29.96 27.49
N GLU A 504 11.81 -29.42 27.30
CA GLU A 504 12.38 -28.35 28.14
C GLU A 504 12.72 -27.09 27.31
N ASP A 505 13.58 -26.20 27.82
CA ASP A 505 13.84 -24.88 27.23
C ASP A 505 14.96 -24.87 26.15
N ALA A 506 15.71 -25.97 25.99
CA ALA A 506 16.95 -26.03 25.20
C ALA A 506 16.94 -27.20 24.19
N PRO A 507 16.42 -27.00 22.96
CA PRO A 507 16.20 -28.09 22.01
C PRO A 507 17.50 -28.77 21.56
N SER A 508 17.49 -30.10 21.55
CA SER A 508 18.55 -30.94 20.99
C SER A 508 18.07 -31.64 19.71
N VAL A 509 19.01 -32.03 18.84
CA VAL A 509 18.69 -32.78 17.62
C VAL A 509 18.21 -34.19 18.00
N PRO A 510 16.97 -34.61 17.66
CA PRO A 510 16.47 -35.92 18.04
C PRO A 510 17.20 -37.08 17.35
N GLU A 511 17.36 -38.20 18.06
CA GLU A 511 17.83 -39.47 17.49
C GLU A 511 16.68 -40.47 17.19
N THR A 512 15.42 -40.05 17.39
CA THR A 512 14.24 -40.92 17.37
C THR A 512 13.92 -41.47 15.97
N LEU A 513 14.04 -42.78 15.78
CA LEU A 513 13.74 -43.49 14.53
C LEU A 513 12.29 -43.26 14.04
N PRO A 514 12.04 -43.22 12.72
CA PRO A 514 10.69 -43.10 12.15
C PRO A 514 9.81 -44.32 12.48
N PHE A 515 8.49 -44.13 12.36
CA PHE A 515 7.55 -45.25 12.24
C PHE A 515 7.47 -45.70 10.77
N ILE A 516 7.26 -46.99 10.53
CA ILE A 516 7.14 -47.55 9.18
C ILE A 516 5.68 -47.44 8.74
N CYS A 517 5.40 -46.67 7.69
CA CYS A 517 4.09 -46.68 7.04
C CYS A 517 3.95 -48.02 6.28
N ALA A 518 2.86 -48.75 6.50
CA ALA A 518 2.62 -50.03 5.84
C ALA A 518 1.87 -49.87 4.50
N ASP A 519 1.10 -48.80 4.36
CA ASP A 519 0.31 -48.46 3.18
C ASP A 519 0.84 -47.18 2.52
N GLU A 520 1.08 -47.23 1.21
CA GLU A 520 1.59 -46.11 0.40
C GLU A 520 0.49 -45.44 -0.45
N THR A 521 -0.79 -45.76 -0.21
CA THR A 521 -1.92 -45.18 -0.93
C THR A 521 -2.29 -43.79 -0.38
N CYS A 522 -2.93 -42.97 -1.22
CA CYS A 522 -3.30 -41.60 -0.87
C CYS A 522 -4.76 -41.45 -0.37
N ASP A 523 -5.44 -42.57 -0.11
CA ASP A 523 -6.90 -42.64 0.11
C ASP A 523 -7.30 -42.35 1.57
N ASP A 524 -8.48 -41.75 1.78
CA ASP A 524 -9.11 -41.69 3.11
C ASP A 524 -9.91 -43.00 3.41
N THR A 525 -10.35 -43.18 4.66
CA THR A 525 -10.99 -44.42 5.12
C THR A 525 -12.46 -44.57 4.68
N GLN A 526 -12.73 -45.63 3.91
CA GLN A 526 -14.00 -45.92 3.25
C GLN A 526 -15.17 -46.27 4.19
N ALA A 527 -16.41 -45.95 3.77
CA ALA A 527 -17.61 -46.80 3.71
C ALA A 527 -18.76 -45.96 2.98
N PRO A 528 -20.00 -46.44 2.72
CA PRO A 528 -20.58 -46.41 1.34
C PRO A 528 -21.97 -45.67 0.97
N SER A 529 -22.43 -45.61 -0.31
CA SER A 529 -23.75 -45.20 -0.99
C SER A 529 -24.97 -44.50 -0.36
N LEU A 530 -25.65 -43.69 -1.21
CA LEU A 530 -27.07 -43.75 -1.67
C LEU A 530 -27.09 -43.33 -3.18
N VAL A 531 -28.19 -43.52 -3.93
CA VAL A 531 -28.27 -43.26 -5.39
C VAL A 531 -28.00 -41.77 -5.75
N PRO A 532 -26.97 -41.46 -6.58
CA PRO A 532 -26.43 -40.12 -6.82
C PRO A 532 -26.52 -39.66 -8.28
N HIS A 533 -26.07 -38.43 -8.54
CA HIS A 533 -25.79 -37.89 -9.86
C HIS A 533 -24.31 -38.10 -10.22
N MET A 534 -24.03 -38.79 -11.33
CA MET A 534 -22.65 -39.11 -11.74
C MET A 534 -21.98 -37.95 -12.50
N VAL A 535 -20.70 -37.74 -12.21
CA VAL A 535 -19.77 -36.84 -12.92
C VAL A 535 -18.47 -37.61 -13.18
N ASP A 536 -18.18 -37.88 -14.46
CA ASP A 536 -16.91 -38.49 -14.89
C ASP A 536 -15.78 -37.44 -14.91
N ALA A 537 -14.54 -37.82 -14.56
CA ALA A 537 -13.34 -37.03 -14.88
C ALA A 537 -12.32 -37.76 -15.75
N ASP A 538 -11.81 -37.01 -16.73
CA ASP A 538 -10.81 -37.38 -17.73
C ASP A 538 -9.77 -36.25 -17.90
N SER A 539 -8.56 -36.59 -18.35
CA SER A 539 -7.51 -35.64 -18.73
C SER A 539 -7.15 -35.74 -20.22
N HIS A 540 -7.04 -34.61 -20.92
CA HIS A 540 -6.69 -34.58 -22.35
C HIS A 540 -5.68 -33.48 -22.67
N LYS A 541 -4.92 -33.67 -23.76
CA LYS A 541 -4.09 -32.62 -24.34
C LYS A 541 -4.85 -31.86 -25.41
N ASN A 542 -4.89 -30.53 -25.30
CA ASN A 542 -5.47 -29.67 -26.33
C ASN A 542 -4.58 -29.63 -27.60
N ALA A 543 -5.06 -28.95 -28.65
CA ALA A 543 -4.36 -28.87 -29.95
C ALA A 543 -2.97 -28.18 -29.89
N LYS A 544 -2.62 -27.52 -28.78
CA LYS A 544 -1.29 -26.92 -28.52
C LYS A 544 -0.39 -27.83 -27.66
N GLY A 545 -0.87 -29.00 -27.24
CA GLY A 545 -0.14 -29.97 -26.42
C GLY A 545 -0.18 -29.73 -24.91
N LEU A 546 -0.97 -28.75 -24.44
CA LEU A 546 -1.17 -28.45 -23.02
C LEU A 546 -2.20 -29.43 -22.41
N PHE A 547 -1.99 -29.85 -21.18
CA PHE A 547 -2.93 -30.68 -20.42
C PHE A 547 -4.09 -29.84 -19.90
N TRP A 548 -5.31 -30.33 -20.09
CA TRP A 548 -6.56 -29.82 -19.52
C TRP A 548 -7.28 -30.97 -18.81
N TRP A 549 -7.94 -30.65 -17.70
CA TRP A 549 -8.80 -31.57 -16.96
C TRP A 549 -10.26 -31.28 -17.24
N TYR A 550 -11.08 -32.33 -17.19
CA TYR A 550 -12.50 -32.26 -17.51
C TYR A 550 -13.31 -32.91 -16.39
N LEU A 551 -14.44 -32.28 -16.05
CA LEU A 551 -15.54 -32.84 -15.27
C LEU A 551 -16.76 -32.89 -16.17
N ASN A 552 -17.37 -34.07 -16.35
CA ASN A 552 -18.50 -34.31 -17.24
C ASN A 552 -18.27 -33.75 -18.66
N SER A 553 -17.15 -34.13 -19.29
CA SER A 553 -16.68 -33.63 -20.60
C SER A 553 -16.49 -32.10 -20.72
N THR A 554 -16.50 -31.36 -19.61
CA THR A 554 -16.36 -29.91 -19.56
C THR A 554 -15.11 -29.52 -18.77
N THR A 555 -14.30 -28.62 -19.32
CA THR A 555 -13.20 -27.98 -18.60
C THR A 555 -13.66 -26.58 -18.17
N MET A 556 -13.34 -26.17 -16.94
CA MET A 556 -13.80 -24.88 -16.43
C MET A 556 -12.88 -23.74 -16.86
N GLU A 557 -13.44 -22.75 -17.56
CA GLU A 557 -12.81 -21.47 -17.85
C GLU A 557 -13.55 -20.37 -17.07
N ILE A 558 -12.80 -19.48 -16.41
CA ILE A 558 -13.35 -18.37 -15.63
C ILE A 558 -13.04 -17.06 -16.35
N LEU A 559 -14.06 -16.23 -16.58
CA LEU A 559 -13.87 -14.86 -17.03
C LEU A 559 -13.66 -13.98 -15.80
N TRP A 560 -12.44 -13.47 -15.60
CA TRP A 560 -12.13 -12.64 -14.42
C TRP A 560 -12.86 -11.29 -14.45
N GLU A 561 -13.08 -10.75 -15.64
CA GLU A 561 -13.82 -9.49 -15.86
C GLU A 561 -15.36 -9.68 -15.81
N ASP A 562 -15.84 -10.93 -15.87
CA ASP A 562 -17.26 -11.29 -15.99
C ASP A 562 -17.54 -12.54 -15.14
N SER A 563 -17.46 -12.35 -13.82
CA SER A 563 -17.67 -13.44 -12.85
C SER A 563 -19.13 -13.92 -12.86
N THR A 564 -19.39 -15.16 -12.45
CA THR A 564 -20.75 -15.70 -12.37
C THR A 564 -21.68 -14.88 -11.46
N LEU A 565 -21.15 -14.18 -10.44
CA LEU A 565 -21.94 -13.25 -9.63
C LEU A 565 -22.28 -11.95 -10.39
N MET A 566 -21.37 -11.45 -11.24
CA MET A 566 -21.63 -10.31 -12.12
C MET A 566 -22.68 -10.65 -13.19
N GLN A 567 -22.60 -11.85 -13.77
CA GLN A 567 -23.60 -12.35 -14.72
C GLN A 567 -25.00 -12.40 -14.06
N ILE A 568 -25.10 -12.91 -12.82
CA ILE A 568 -26.36 -12.90 -12.05
C ILE A 568 -26.85 -11.47 -11.78
N TYR A 569 -25.95 -10.55 -11.46
CA TYR A 569 -26.26 -9.14 -11.25
C TYR A 569 -26.84 -8.47 -12.52
N ASP A 570 -26.24 -8.73 -13.69
CA ASP A 570 -26.73 -8.24 -14.99
C ASP A 570 -28.03 -8.94 -15.46
N GLY A 571 -28.52 -9.93 -14.71
CA GLY A 571 -29.76 -10.66 -14.98
C GLY A 571 -29.61 -11.82 -15.96
N GLU A 572 -28.39 -12.31 -16.20
CA GLU A 572 -28.16 -13.54 -16.97
C GLU A 572 -28.71 -14.76 -16.22
N SER A 573 -29.53 -15.54 -16.93
CA SER A 573 -30.08 -16.81 -16.45
C SER A 573 -29.50 -18.03 -17.17
N THR A 574 -28.55 -17.80 -18.09
CA THR A 574 -27.97 -18.82 -18.95
C THR A 574 -26.45 -18.70 -18.98
N PHE A 575 -25.78 -19.70 -18.42
CA PHE A 575 -24.32 -19.71 -18.29
C PHE A 575 -23.65 -20.45 -19.46
N PRO A 576 -22.51 -19.97 -19.98
CA PRO A 576 -21.73 -20.71 -20.96
C PRO A 576 -21.30 -22.08 -20.45
N ASN A 577 -21.19 -23.08 -21.35
CA ASN A 577 -20.81 -24.45 -20.93
C ASN A 577 -19.44 -24.47 -20.24
N PHE A 578 -18.49 -23.63 -20.67
CA PHE A 578 -17.16 -23.53 -20.05
C PHE A 578 -17.21 -23.01 -18.60
N SER A 579 -18.30 -22.37 -18.16
CA SER A 579 -18.46 -21.92 -16.78
C SER A 579 -18.81 -23.07 -15.82
N ALA A 580 -19.06 -24.28 -16.34
CA ALA A 580 -19.27 -25.52 -15.57
C ALA A 580 -20.32 -25.40 -14.44
N VAL A 581 -21.42 -24.68 -14.71
CA VAL A 581 -22.48 -24.39 -13.73
C VAL A 581 -23.46 -25.56 -13.60
N ILE A 582 -23.73 -25.96 -12.35
CA ILE A 582 -24.81 -26.88 -11.98
C ILE A 582 -25.77 -26.11 -11.05
N SER A 583 -27.00 -25.83 -11.50
CA SER A 583 -27.95 -24.99 -10.77
C SER A 583 -28.88 -25.75 -9.83
N PHE A 584 -29.06 -25.24 -8.60
CA PHE A 584 -30.01 -25.76 -7.62
C PHE A 584 -31.03 -24.68 -7.20
N PRO A 585 -32.18 -24.57 -7.87
CA PRO A 585 -33.15 -23.48 -7.64
C PRO A 585 -34.05 -23.66 -6.42
N LYS A 586 -33.74 -24.57 -5.49
CA LYS A 586 -34.60 -24.92 -4.35
C LYS A 586 -33.80 -25.05 -3.07
N ALA A 587 -34.30 -24.44 -2.00
CA ALA A 587 -33.79 -24.58 -0.64
C ALA A 587 -34.03 -25.99 -0.07
N ASP A 588 -33.20 -26.35 0.91
CA ASP A 588 -33.32 -27.52 1.79
C ASP A 588 -33.37 -28.89 1.10
N GLN A 589 -32.83 -29.00 -0.11
CA GLN A 589 -32.77 -30.26 -0.85
C GLN A 589 -31.43 -30.96 -0.61
N TRP A 590 -31.47 -32.25 -0.32
CA TRP A 590 -30.28 -33.09 -0.30
C TRP A 590 -29.85 -33.44 -1.71
N PHE A 591 -28.64 -33.04 -2.08
CA PHE A 591 -27.99 -33.44 -3.31
C PHE A 591 -26.94 -34.53 -3.03
N TYR A 592 -26.82 -35.48 -3.95
CA TYR A 592 -25.87 -36.58 -3.90
C TYR A 592 -25.06 -36.54 -5.19
N LEU A 593 -23.77 -36.29 -5.09
CA LEU A 593 -22.83 -36.23 -6.20
C LEU A 593 -21.93 -37.45 -6.15
N ASP A 594 -21.86 -38.18 -7.25
CA ASP A 594 -20.91 -39.27 -7.48
C ASP A 594 -19.90 -38.84 -8.53
N ILE A 595 -18.65 -39.12 -8.23
CA ILE A 595 -17.50 -38.56 -8.91
C ILE A 595 -16.60 -39.75 -9.24
N GLU A 596 -16.63 -40.22 -10.49
CA GLU A 596 -15.90 -41.42 -10.95
C GLU A 596 -14.74 -41.08 -11.90
N THR A 597 -13.57 -41.65 -11.68
CA THR A 597 -12.42 -41.48 -12.58
C THR A 597 -11.78 -42.80 -12.95
N ARG A 598 -11.25 -42.85 -14.17
CA ARG A 598 -10.40 -43.94 -14.68
C ARG A 598 -8.92 -43.56 -14.68
N GLU A 599 -8.60 -42.33 -14.30
CA GLU A 599 -7.23 -41.83 -14.23
C GLU A 599 -6.50 -42.45 -13.03
N THR A 600 -5.22 -42.76 -13.20
CA THR A 600 -4.40 -43.39 -12.15
C THR A 600 -3.81 -42.38 -11.16
N ILE A 601 -4.45 -41.23 -10.97
CA ILE A 601 -4.02 -40.14 -10.09
C ILE A 601 -5.15 -39.85 -9.10
N SER A 602 -4.81 -39.66 -7.82
CA SER A 602 -5.78 -39.33 -6.78
C SER A 602 -5.89 -37.81 -6.62
N HIS A 603 -7.10 -37.29 -6.42
CA HIS A 603 -7.37 -35.85 -6.43
C HIS A 603 -8.07 -35.39 -5.14
N PRO A 604 -7.47 -34.50 -4.32
CA PRO A 604 -8.19 -33.91 -3.20
C PRO A 604 -9.24 -32.94 -3.73
N PHE A 605 -10.52 -33.23 -3.53
CA PHE A 605 -11.62 -32.37 -3.94
C PHE A 605 -12.17 -31.57 -2.77
N HIS A 606 -12.35 -30.27 -3.01
CA HIS A 606 -12.87 -29.29 -2.07
C HIS A 606 -14.13 -28.65 -2.63
N LEU A 607 -15.09 -28.39 -1.76
CA LEU A 607 -16.33 -27.66 -2.02
C LEU A 607 -16.38 -26.41 -1.14
N HIS A 608 -16.62 -25.26 -1.73
CA HIS A 608 -16.73 -23.99 -1.00
C HIS A 608 -18.02 -23.96 -0.17
N GLU A 609 -17.94 -23.34 1.01
CA GLU A 609 -19.00 -23.10 2.02
C GLU A 609 -19.85 -24.29 2.52
N HIS A 610 -19.86 -25.47 1.89
CA HIS A 610 -20.59 -26.64 2.39
C HIS A 610 -19.70 -27.69 3.05
N ASP A 611 -20.12 -28.07 4.25
CA ASP A 611 -19.60 -29.20 5.02
C ASP A 611 -20.25 -30.50 4.48
N PHE A 612 -19.69 -31.09 3.41
CA PHE A 612 -20.29 -32.27 2.77
C PHE A 612 -20.05 -33.57 3.55
N PHE A 613 -21.00 -34.49 3.43
CA PHE A 613 -20.90 -35.84 3.96
C PHE A 613 -20.26 -36.76 2.93
N ILE A 614 -19.20 -37.47 3.30
CA ILE A 614 -18.63 -38.56 2.48
C ILE A 614 -19.55 -39.76 2.62
N ILE A 615 -20.35 -39.98 1.59
CA ILE A 615 -21.28 -41.10 1.50
C ILE A 615 -20.51 -42.35 1.09
N SER A 616 -19.73 -42.31 0.01
CA SER A 616 -18.88 -43.42 -0.45
C SER A 616 -17.53 -42.94 -0.90
N GLN A 617 -16.53 -43.81 -0.79
CA GLN A 617 -15.17 -43.53 -1.26
C GLN A 617 -14.46 -44.86 -1.48
N GLY A 618 -13.76 -45.03 -2.60
CA GLY A 618 -12.97 -46.23 -2.83
C GLY A 618 -12.47 -46.40 -4.25
N THR A 619 -11.82 -47.54 -4.50
CA THR A 619 -11.28 -47.92 -5.81
C THR A 619 -12.35 -48.60 -6.67
N GLY A 620 -12.24 -48.41 -7.98
CA GLY A 620 -13.22 -48.83 -8.98
C GLY A 620 -14.49 -47.97 -8.99
N ALA A 621 -15.32 -48.22 -10.00
CA ALA A 621 -16.67 -47.66 -10.10
C ALA A 621 -17.49 -48.00 -8.86
N TRP A 622 -18.35 -47.06 -8.48
CA TRP A 622 -19.16 -47.11 -7.28
C TRP A 622 -20.25 -48.20 -7.37
N ASN A 623 -20.33 -49.02 -6.32
CA ASN A 623 -21.10 -50.28 -6.35
C ASN A 623 -22.51 -50.19 -5.71
N GLY A 624 -22.91 -49.01 -5.23
CA GLY A 624 -24.23 -48.79 -4.61
C GLY A 624 -24.45 -49.32 -3.18
N SER A 625 -23.44 -49.86 -2.47
CA SER A 625 -23.53 -50.33 -1.06
C SER A 625 -23.53 -49.19 -0.02
N SER A 626 -24.14 -49.31 1.21
CA SER A 626 -24.68 -48.33 2.24
C SER A 626 -23.92 -47.72 3.51
N ARG A 627 -23.79 -46.37 3.76
CA ARG A 627 -23.46 -45.60 5.01
C ARG A 627 -24.12 -44.18 5.04
N THR A 628 -25.32 -44.11 5.61
CA THR A 628 -26.03 -42.87 5.96
C THR A 628 -25.99 -42.54 7.46
N GLU A 629 -25.53 -43.48 8.29
CA GLU A 629 -25.42 -43.30 9.74
C GLU A 629 -24.15 -42.52 10.11
N ASN A 630 -24.31 -41.22 10.37
CA ASN A 630 -23.24 -40.29 10.77
C ASN A 630 -21.96 -40.48 9.92
N PRO A 631 -22.04 -40.32 8.58
CA PRO A 631 -20.87 -40.37 7.70
C PRO A 631 -19.85 -39.28 8.08
N PRO A 632 -18.58 -39.43 7.67
CA PRO A 632 -17.59 -38.36 7.80
C PRO A 632 -18.13 -37.09 7.13
N ARG A 633 -18.00 -35.93 7.80
CA ARG A 633 -18.42 -34.63 7.26
C ARG A 633 -17.25 -33.66 7.29
N ARG A 634 -17.00 -32.97 6.17
CA ARG A 634 -15.89 -32.02 5.96
C ARG A 634 -16.03 -31.28 4.64
N ASP A 635 -15.22 -30.24 4.42
CA ASP A 635 -15.18 -29.49 3.16
C ASP A 635 -14.21 -30.06 2.08
N THR A 636 -13.37 -31.05 2.43
CA THR A 636 -12.31 -31.57 1.55
C THR A 636 -12.04 -33.06 1.75
N ALA A 637 -12.12 -33.87 0.69
CA ALA A 637 -11.91 -35.31 0.71
C ALA A 637 -11.03 -35.79 -0.45
N MET A 638 -10.32 -36.91 -0.28
CA MET A 638 -9.62 -37.53 -1.40
C MET A 638 -10.60 -38.21 -2.37
N TRP A 639 -10.37 -38.04 -3.66
CA TRP A 639 -10.88 -38.92 -4.71
C TRP A 639 -9.81 -39.96 -5.06
N PRO A 640 -10.03 -41.25 -4.74
CA PRO A 640 -9.07 -42.31 -5.04
C PRO A 640 -8.77 -42.45 -6.53
N SER A 641 -7.55 -42.86 -6.87
CA SER A 641 -7.17 -43.13 -8.25
C SER A 641 -7.91 -44.34 -8.81
N ASN A 642 -8.33 -44.26 -10.07
CA ASN A 642 -9.18 -45.25 -10.74
C ASN A 642 -10.35 -45.68 -9.83
N GLY A 643 -11.09 -44.70 -9.30
CA GLY A 643 -12.02 -44.86 -8.18
C GLY A 643 -13.11 -43.81 -8.13
N HIS A 644 -13.87 -43.84 -7.03
CA HIS A 644 -15.05 -43.01 -6.82
C HIS A 644 -14.99 -42.23 -5.50
N LEU A 645 -15.64 -41.07 -5.49
CA LEU A 645 -15.98 -40.31 -4.30
C LEU A 645 -17.45 -39.88 -4.42
N VAL A 646 -18.31 -40.35 -3.52
CA VAL A 646 -19.72 -39.94 -3.43
C VAL A 646 -19.88 -39.03 -2.23
N ILE A 647 -20.30 -37.80 -2.47
CA ILE A 647 -20.57 -36.79 -1.43
C ILE A 647 -22.06 -36.42 -1.40
N ALA A 648 -22.52 -35.94 -0.25
CA ALA A 648 -23.84 -35.33 -0.13
C ALA A 648 -23.79 -34.03 0.67
N PHE A 649 -24.53 -33.03 0.21
CA PHE A 649 -24.74 -31.77 0.92
C PHE A 649 -26.20 -31.32 0.77
N GLN A 650 -26.63 -30.39 1.61
CA GLN A 650 -27.96 -29.79 1.56
C GLN A 650 -27.86 -28.40 0.92
N THR A 651 -28.88 -28.01 0.16
CA THR A 651 -28.98 -26.66 -0.40
C THR A 651 -29.47 -25.64 0.64
N ASP A 652 -28.63 -25.40 1.65
CA ASP A 652 -28.88 -24.53 2.79
C ASP A 652 -28.24 -23.13 2.69
N ASN A 653 -27.45 -22.83 1.66
CA ASN A 653 -26.67 -21.60 1.52
C ASN A 653 -26.67 -21.03 0.07
N PRO A 654 -27.46 -19.98 -0.25
CA PRO A 654 -27.49 -19.35 -1.58
C PRO A 654 -26.12 -18.81 -2.00
N GLY A 655 -25.69 -19.11 -3.23
CA GLY A 655 -24.42 -18.59 -3.77
C GLY A 655 -23.92 -19.32 -5.02
N ALA A 656 -22.73 -18.92 -5.48
CA ALA A 656 -21.99 -19.59 -6.55
C ALA A 656 -20.75 -20.27 -5.97
N TRP A 657 -20.88 -21.55 -5.61
CA TRP A 657 -19.88 -22.29 -4.84
C TRP A 657 -18.99 -23.14 -5.74
N LEU A 658 -17.70 -22.81 -5.76
CA LEU A 658 -16.70 -23.56 -6.52
C LEU A 658 -16.48 -24.94 -5.88
N MET A 659 -16.47 -25.98 -6.71
CA MET A 659 -16.00 -27.30 -6.35
C MET A 659 -14.83 -27.68 -7.26
N HIS A 660 -13.68 -28.02 -6.68
CA HIS A 660 -12.47 -28.19 -7.48
C HIS A 660 -11.47 -29.16 -6.88
N CYS A 661 -10.59 -29.68 -7.74
CA CYS A 661 -9.36 -30.29 -7.30
C CYS A 661 -8.50 -29.24 -6.60
N HIS A 662 -8.07 -29.50 -5.37
CA HIS A 662 -7.28 -28.58 -4.53
C HIS A 662 -5.76 -28.65 -4.85
N ILE A 663 -5.36 -29.39 -5.90
CA ILE A 663 -4.03 -29.26 -6.52
C ILE A 663 -4.08 -28.02 -7.43
N GLY A 664 -3.42 -26.92 -7.04
CA GLY A 664 -3.58 -25.63 -7.70
C GLY A 664 -3.33 -25.63 -9.22
N TRP A 665 -2.39 -26.42 -9.72
CA TRP A 665 -2.16 -26.55 -11.16
C TRP A 665 -3.35 -27.21 -11.87
N HIS A 666 -3.95 -28.23 -11.28
CA HIS A 666 -5.12 -28.90 -11.84
C HIS A 666 -6.34 -27.95 -11.83
N THR A 667 -6.51 -27.14 -10.78
CA THR A 667 -7.53 -26.08 -10.73
C THR A 667 -7.36 -25.11 -11.91
N THR A 668 -6.14 -24.62 -12.13
CA THR A 668 -5.80 -23.70 -13.24
C THR A 668 -5.93 -24.35 -14.62
N GLU A 669 -5.74 -25.67 -14.71
CA GLU A 669 -5.98 -26.49 -15.90
C GLU A 669 -7.46 -26.90 -16.09
N GLY A 670 -8.38 -26.26 -15.35
CA GLY A 670 -9.83 -26.38 -15.50
C GLY A 670 -10.49 -27.53 -14.72
N PHE A 671 -9.81 -28.15 -13.75
CA PHE A 671 -10.35 -29.25 -12.93
C PHE A 671 -11.28 -28.73 -11.82
N ALA A 672 -12.34 -28.06 -12.23
CA ALA A 672 -13.33 -27.42 -11.37
C ALA A 672 -14.73 -27.44 -12.00
N LEU A 673 -15.74 -27.22 -11.18
CA LEU A 673 -17.10 -26.87 -11.55
C LEU A 673 -17.65 -25.89 -10.50
N GLN A 674 -18.85 -25.34 -10.71
CA GLN A 674 -19.51 -24.54 -9.68
C GLN A 674 -20.98 -24.90 -9.50
N PHE A 675 -21.43 -24.89 -8.25
CA PHE A 675 -22.84 -25.02 -7.91
C PHE A 675 -23.45 -23.65 -7.76
N LEU A 676 -24.46 -23.36 -8.58
CA LEU A 676 -25.24 -22.12 -8.46
C LEU A 676 -26.51 -22.43 -7.66
N GLU A 677 -26.45 -22.15 -6.37
CA GLU A 677 -27.52 -22.43 -5.44
C GLU A 677 -28.44 -21.22 -5.24
N ARG A 678 -29.75 -21.47 -5.36
CA ARG A 678 -30.84 -20.54 -4.98
C ARG A 678 -30.63 -19.12 -5.53
N THR A 679 -30.37 -19.01 -6.83
CA THR A 679 -30.04 -17.77 -7.55
C THR A 679 -30.96 -16.59 -7.21
N ASP A 680 -32.26 -16.85 -7.09
CA ASP A 680 -33.28 -15.85 -6.72
C ASP A 680 -33.01 -15.16 -5.37
N GLU A 681 -32.34 -15.85 -4.44
CA GLU A 681 -31.95 -15.33 -3.12
C GLU A 681 -30.54 -14.73 -3.11
N VAL A 682 -29.70 -15.05 -4.10
CA VAL A 682 -28.33 -14.51 -4.22
C VAL A 682 -28.36 -13.01 -4.52
N VAL A 683 -29.29 -12.56 -5.38
CA VAL A 683 -29.42 -11.15 -5.79
C VAL A 683 -29.56 -10.20 -4.60
N ASP A 684 -30.35 -10.57 -3.59
CA ASP A 684 -30.55 -9.76 -2.38
C ASP A 684 -29.34 -9.75 -1.43
N THR A 685 -28.34 -10.62 -1.66
CA THR A 685 -27.09 -10.71 -0.86
C THR A 685 -25.90 -10.00 -1.51
N ILE A 686 -26.03 -9.53 -2.75
CA ILE A 686 -24.97 -8.81 -3.46
C ILE A 686 -24.78 -7.42 -2.82
N ASP A 687 -23.55 -7.11 -2.40
CA ASP A 687 -23.18 -5.74 -2.03
C ASP A 687 -22.90 -4.93 -3.31
N TYR A 688 -23.93 -4.21 -3.75
CA TYR A 688 -23.90 -3.31 -4.91
C TYR A 688 -22.96 -2.09 -4.76
N GLU A 689 -22.24 -1.95 -3.63
CA GLU A 689 -21.12 -1.00 -3.49
C GLU A 689 -19.75 -1.61 -3.82
N LEU A 690 -19.67 -2.94 -4.02
CA LEU A 690 -18.43 -3.72 -4.17
C LEU A 690 -18.25 -4.40 -5.55
N LEU A 691 -19.32 -4.53 -6.34
CA LEU A 691 -19.29 -4.91 -7.78
C LEU A 691 -19.26 -3.65 -8.67
#